data_AF-A0A3S0MXC9-F1
#
_entry.id   AF-A0A3S0MXC9-F1
#
_cell.length_a   1.000
_cell.length_b   1.000
_cell.length_c   1.000
_cell.angle_alpha   90.00
_cell.angle_beta   90.00
_cell.angle_gamma   90.00
#
_symmetry.space_group_name_H-M   'P 1'
#
loop_
_entity.id
_entity.type
_entity.pdbx_description
1 polymer ?
#
loop_
_entity_poly.entity_id
_entity_poly.type
_entity_poly.pdbx_seq_one_letter_code
_entity_poly.pdbx_strand_id
1 'polypeptide(L)'
;MKKTSVYIPSDPLFPIQWHLLNLGNTPGSVAGYDINVIPVWRDYTGREVLVGVLDDGMDNTHPDLLANYRSDLAWDVSLNEPGATVRNPSDAHGVAVSGLIAATTGNGIGGVGVAWGSEFTMYRMDLHATDAHKVLSEFQQAAEKKVADGIDISSNSWGPGPLLDQETLSKYHAVGRHMAEAGRDGLGIVALFAGGNDRTTGMNTNYDPTDNSPWGIIVAASHQNGGIASYSTEGASILISAPGSGLGNELDPYNSMVTTDRQSTDGYNRAPGEAGNYTHGFNGTSAATPVAAGVVALMLEANAGLGYRDVQEILAYSAKRATFLNREYDHAFNGARDWNGGALLASHDFGYGHIDALAAVRLAESWMKLGTVSNLVLEQGRVAQHSLTVGAGQQATATASFAPDYRVEQMTVTVDIEADSLDGIVIKLISPNGMVSQLMKTPFNSDDDDHGDDGDDDDDNTTLHYTFNTVLNWGSDLGGEWTLEIGNTADSGTLRLNDWSILAYTAGNVGGGTQIFTDEFARFSDTQSERVMLDAANGTTLNAAAITSSVRFDLANGLSWIGATEITLGDTSGFRHLVSGDGNDTLIGNGAANILMAGRGNNHVDGGAGLDVVRLIGDRSNYGIERHDDVLSVRSKTLSDGGVDVLHNVELLHFTDQVVLARTPVNLGPDLFDEASYLAQNPDVQAAVLTSWLASGFDHYTQWGAAEGRNPNALFDEQGYLATNADVAAAVNGGVLVSGYQHFQAWGWTEGRNPSAWMDTAAYLTENPDVAAAQANPLQHFLLHGVHEGREIVALSADMWA
;
A
#
# COMPACT_ATOMS: atom_id res chain seq x y z
N MET A 1 -9.41 32.88 12.06
CA MET A 1 -10.02 32.28 10.87
C MET A 1 -9.20 32.64 9.63
N LYS A 2 -8.14 31.89 9.34
CA LYS A 2 -7.64 31.78 7.96
C LYS A 2 -8.35 30.55 7.41
N LYS A 3 -9.22 30.74 6.41
CA LYS A 3 -9.78 29.61 5.65
C LYS A 3 -8.60 28.94 4.97
N THR A 4 -8.35 27.68 5.32
CA THR A 4 -7.55 26.73 4.57
C THR A 4 -8.05 26.70 3.13
N SER A 5 -7.28 27.20 2.18
CA SER A 5 -7.65 27.18 0.76
C SER A 5 -7.14 25.89 0.14
N VAL A 6 -8.07 25.02 -0.25
CA VAL A 6 -7.82 23.86 -1.11
C VAL A 6 -7.13 24.31 -2.40
N TYR A 7 -6.12 23.57 -2.88
CA TYR A 7 -5.52 23.81 -4.19
C TYR A 7 -6.45 23.26 -5.26
N ILE A 8 -6.97 24.16 -6.09
CA ILE A 8 -7.79 23.82 -7.26
C ILE A 8 -7.02 24.31 -8.48
N PRO A 9 -6.67 23.41 -9.43
CA PRO A 9 -5.99 23.82 -10.66
C PRO A 9 -6.78 24.87 -11.44
N SER A 10 -6.04 25.74 -12.12
CA SER A 10 -6.62 26.81 -12.95
C SER A 10 -6.81 26.42 -14.42
N ASP A 11 -6.43 25.20 -14.77
CA ASP A 11 -6.33 24.71 -16.15
C ASP A 11 -7.73 24.59 -16.79
N PRO A 12 -7.91 25.04 -18.05
CA PRO A 12 -9.24 25.22 -18.64
C PRO A 12 -10.12 23.97 -18.70
N LEU A 13 -9.51 22.77 -18.81
CA LEU A 13 -10.23 21.50 -18.92
C LEU A 13 -10.40 20.78 -17.57
N PHE A 14 -9.73 21.24 -16.50
CA PHE A 14 -9.89 20.66 -15.16
C PHE A 14 -11.36 20.57 -14.69
N PRO A 15 -12.24 21.57 -14.92
CA PRO A 15 -13.64 21.51 -14.49
C PRO A 15 -14.47 20.36 -15.09
N ILE A 16 -13.98 19.71 -16.15
CA ILE A 16 -14.62 18.55 -16.79
C ILE A 16 -13.82 17.25 -16.60
N GLN A 17 -12.69 17.27 -15.89
CA GLN A 17 -11.97 16.08 -15.45
C GLN A 17 -12.65 15.46 -14.21
N TRP A 18 -13.83 14.88 -14.43
CA TRP A 18 -14.65 14.30 -13.37
C TRP A 18 -13.91 13.24 -12.55
N HIS A 19 -12.94 12.53 -13.14
CA HIS A 19 -12.13 11.54 -12.44
C HIS A 19 -11.29 12.15 -11.31
N LEU A 20 -10.95 13.45 -11.38
CA LEU A 20 -10.20 14.18 -10.35
C LEU A 20 -11.14 14.88 -9.35
N LEU A 21 -12.25 15.42 -9.84
CA LEU A 21 -13.27 16.07 -9.02
C LEU A 21 -14.65 15.92 -9.65
N ASN A 22 -15.47 15.07 -9.07
CA ASN A 22 -16.82 14.80 -9.52
C ASN A 22 -17.85 15.51 -8.64
N LEU A 23 -18.45 16.58 -9.17
CA LEU A 23 -19.48 17.36 -8.48
C LEU A 23 -20.92 16.91 -8.81
N GLY A 24 -21.10 15.83 -9.58
CA GLY A 24 -22.43 15.35 -10.00
C GLY A 24 -23.19 16.33 -10.89
N ASN A 25 -22.47 17.18 -11.63
CA ASN A 25 -23.01 18.25 -12.47
C ASN A 25 -23.28 17.81 -13.92
N THR A 26 -22.92 16.58 -14.30
CA THR A 26 -23.18 15.98 -15.62
C THR A 26 -24.27 14.90 -15.53
N PRO A 27 -25.03 14.64 -16.62
CA PRO A 27 -26.11 13.65 -16.59
C PRO A 27 -25.66 12.25 -16.15
N GLY A 28 -26.35 11.68 -15.16
CA GLY A 28 -26.06 10.33 -14.65
C GLY A 28 -24.85 10.25 -13.72
N SER A 29 -24.04 11.30 -13.61
CA SER A 29 -22.94 11.37 -12.65
C SER A 29 -23.43 11.48 -11.21
N VAL A 30 -22.67 10.92 -10.28
CA VAL A 30 -22.96 11.01 -8.83
C VAL A 30 -21.71 11.56 -8.14
N ALA A 31 -21.91 12.65 -7.40
CA ALA A 31 -20.82 13.39 -6.76
C ALA A 31 -20.01 12.51 -5.80
N GLY A 32 -18.69 12.73 -5.77
CA GLY A 32 -17.76 11.96 -4.92
C GLY A 32 -17.43 10.55 -5.41
N TYR A 33 -17.82 10.20 -6.65
CA TYR A 33 -17.19 9.10 -7.41
C TYR A 33 -16.16 9.68 -8.37
N ASP A 34 -15.07 10.11 -7.74
CA ASP A 34 -13.78 10.50 -8.29
C ASP A 34 -12.72 9.78 -7.43
N ILE A 35 -11.44 9.98 -7.74
CA ILE A 35 -10.35 9.37 -6.98
C ILE A 35 -10.02 10.07 -5.66
N ASN A 36 -10.77 11.10 -5.25
CA ASN A 36 -10.54 11.84 -3.99
C ASN A 36 -9.12 12.46 -3.86
N VAL A 37 -8.55 12.99 -4.94
CA VAL A 37 -7.15 13.47 -4.99
C VAL A 37 -6.96 14.93 -4.56
N ILE A 38 -8.03 15.73 -4.58
CA ILE A 38 -7.97 17.17 -4.30
C ILE A 38 -7.32 17.51 -2.95
N PRO A 39 -7.60 16.80 -1.84
CA PRO A 39 -6.94 17.06 -0.55
C PRO A 39 -5.45 16.67 -0.53
N VAL A 40 -5.01 15.81 -1.45
CA VAL A 40 -3.64 15.27 -1.50
C VAL A 40 -2.66 16.27 -2.12
N TRP A 41 -3.05 16.98 -3.19
CA TRP A 41 -2.18 17.89 -3.97
C TRP A 41 -1.54 19.04 -3.19
N ARG A 42 -2.00 19.29 -1.97
CA ARG A 42 -1.40 20.26 -1.07
C ARG A 42 -0.09 19.75 -0.45
N ASP A 43 0.04 18.43 -0.30
CA ASP A 43 1.18 17.74 0.29
C ASP A 43 2.02 17.01 -0.77
N TYR A 44 1.37 16.29 -1.68
CA TYR A 44 2.03 15.40 -2.66
C TYR A 44 1.44 15.60 -4.05
N THR A 45 2.31 15.64 -5.04
CA THR A 45 1.97 15.91 -6.45
C THR A 45 2.64 14.91 -7.40
N GLY A 46 3.40 13.95 -6.86
CA GLY A 46 4.17 12.91 -7.55
C GLY A 46 5.65 13.24 -7.72
N ARG A 47 6.18 14.26 -7.01
CA ARG A 47 7.57 14.70 -7.21
C ARG A 47 8.56 13.60 -6.88
N GLU A 48 9.66 13.62 -7.63
CA GLU A 48 10.76 12.66 -7.49
C GLU A 48 10.39 11.20 -7.80
N VAL A 49 9.17 10.97 -8.31
CA VAL A 49 8.74 9.67 -8.82
C VAL A 49 8.81 9.67 -10.35
N LEU A 50 9.45 8.64 -10.91
CA LEU A 50 9.63 8.48 -12.35
C LEU A 50 8.72 7.37 -12.90
N VAL A 51 7.78 7.74 -13.77
CA VAL A 51 6.82 6.80 -14.38
C VAL A 51 7.28 6.39 -15.79
N GLY A 52 7.44 5.09 -16.03
CA GLY A 52 7.70 4.52 -17.33
C GLY A 52 6.40 4.08 -18.01
N VAL A 53 6.01 4.77 -19.07
CA VAL A 53 4.84 4.43 -19.89
C VAL A 53 5.30 3.51 -21.03
N LEU A 54 4.70 2.33 -21.17
CA LEU A 54 4.94 1.44 -22.32
C LEU A 54 3.70 1.42 -23.20
N ASP A 55 3.78 2.05 -24.37
CA ASP A 55 2.62 2.36 -25.22
C ASP A 55 3.03 2.67 -26.69
N ASP A 56 2.12 3.19 -27.53
CA ASP A 56 2.32 3.42 -28.97
C ASP A 56 3.25 4.59 -29.34
N GLY A 57 3.63 5.41 -28.36
CA GLY A 57 4.61 6.48 -28.47
C GLY A 57 4.17 7.79 -27.86
N MET A 58 5.01 8.81 -28.01
CA MET A 58 4.85 10.12 -27.39
C MET A 58 4.98 11.26 -28.40
N ASP A 59 4.06 12.23 -28.36
CA ASP A 59 4.26 13.54 -28.98
C ASP A 59 5.17 14.36 -28.07
N ASN A 60 6.48 14.24 -28.30
CA ASN A 60 7.52 14.85 -27.47
C ASN A 60 7.55 16.39 -27.48
N THR A 61 6.63 17.03 -28.18
CA THR A 61 6.46 18.49 -28.19
C THR A 61 5.16 18.96 -27.55
N HIS A 62 4.35 18.04 -27.01
CA HIS A 62 3.07 18.37 -26.43
C HIS A 62 3.24 19.39 -25.28
N PRO A 63 2.61 20.58 -25.35
CA PRO A 63 2.92 21.69 -24.46
C PRO A 63 2.53 21.41 -22.99
N ASP A 64 1.57 20.52 -22.77
CA ASP A 64 1.09 20.13 -21.45
C ASP A 64 1.90 18.98 -20.80
N LEU A 65 2.83 18.38 -21.55
CA LEU A 65 3.61 17.22 -21.09
C LEU A 65 5.12 17.49 -21.06
N LEU A 66 5.60 18.44 -21.87
CA LEU A 66 7.02 18.71 -22.06
C LEU A 66 7.79 19.01 -20.76
N ALA A 67 7.14 19.64 -19.78
CA ALA A 67 7.75 19.98 -18.50
C ALA A 67 8.14 18.74 -17.68
N ASN A 68 7.41 17.65 -17.84
CA ASN A 68 7.54 16.43 -17.05
C ASN A 68 8.13 15.26 -17.86
N TYR A 69 8.32 15.42 -19.17
CA TYR A 69 8.77 14.35 -20.06
C TYR A 69 10.30 14.21 -20.11
N ARG A 70 10.80 13.06 -19.66
CA ARG A 70 12.21 12.64 -19.69
C ARG A 70 12.60 12.03 -21.03
N SER A 71 12.64 12.89 -22.04
CA SER A 71 13.04 12.51 -23.42
C SER A 71 14.45 11.92 -23.54
N ASP A 72 15.32 12.17 -22.55
CA ASP A 72 16.65 11.58 -22.45
C ASP A 72 16.65 10.09 -22.11
N LEU A 73 15.58 9.60 -21.48
CA LEU A 73 15.39 8.17 -21.15
C LEU A 73 14.49 7.45 -22.17
N ALA A 74 13.79 8.19 -23.03
CA ALA A 74 12.83 7.63 -23.97
C ALA A 74 13.46 6.61 -24.92
N TRP A 75 12.74 5.53 -25.22
CA TRP A 75 13.25 4.42 -26.01
C TRP A 75 12.17 3.78 -26.87
N ASP A 76 12.50 3.39 -28.10
CA ASP A 76 11.61 2.65 -28.99
C ASP A 76 12.03 1.19 -28.92
N VAL A 77 11.26 0.37 -28.19
CA VAL A 77 11.57 -1.05 -27.98
C VAL A 77 11.33 -1.88 -29.24
N SER A 78 10.44 -1.43 -30.14
CA SER A 78 10.20 -2.09 -31.43
C SER A 78 11.40 -1.99 -32.37
N LEU A 79 12.09 -0.85 -32.37
CA LEU A 79 13.29 -0.63 -33.20
C LEU A 79 14.61 -0.76 -32.44
N ASN A 80 14.54 -0.88 -31.11
CA ASN A 80 15.67 -0.93 -30.20
C ASN A 80 16.62 0.28 -30.38
N GLU A 81 16.06 1.50 -30.32
CA GLU A 81 16.79 2.75 -30.50
C GLU A 81 16.33 3.87 -29.53
N PRO A 82 17.17 4.89 -29.25
CA PRO A 82 16.78 6.05 -28.44
C PRO A 82 15.62 6.86 -29.05
N GLY A 83 14.79 7.42 -28.18
CA GLY A 83 13.59 8.19 -28.53
C GLY A 83 12.35 7.30 -28.62
N ALA A 84 11.16 7.89 -28.49
CA ALA A 84 9.89 7.15 -28.46
C ALA A 84 8.77 7.93 -29.15
N THR A 85 9.11 8.67 -30.21
CA THR A 85 8.13 9.51 -30.91
C THR A 85 7.08 8.67 -31.62
N VAL A 86 5.83 9.12 -31.58
CA VAL A 86 4.72 8.56 -32.37
C VAL A 86 5.09 8.38 -33.85
N ARG A 87 4.64 7.28 -34.49
CA ARG A 87 5.03 6.97 -35.88
C ARG A 87 3.87 7.03 -36.86
N ASN A 88 2.66 6.67 -36.47
CA ASN A 88 1.45 6.72 -37.29
C ASN A 88 0.50 7.82 -36.81
N PRO A 89 -0.27 8.50 -37.67
CA PRO A 89 -1.24 9.52 -37.26
C PRO A 89 -2.26 9.09 -36.20
N SER A 90 -2.55 7.79 -36.08
CA SER A 90 -3.44 7.21 -35.08
C SER A 90 -2.75 6.88 -33.75
N ASP A 91 -1.42 6.89 -33.70
CA ASP A 91 -0.66 6.65 -32.47
C ASP A 91 -0.81 7.88 -31.57
N ALA A 92 -1.81 7.82 -30.69
CA ALA A 92 -2.18 8.87 -29.75
C ALA A 92 -2.53 8.31 -28.37
N HIS A 93 -2.52 6.97 -28.23
CA HIS A 93 -2.90 6.28 -27.01
C HIS A 93 -1.91 6.60 -25.89
N GLY A 94 -0.60 6.49 -26.16
CA GLY A 94 0.46 6.80 -25.20
C GLY A 94 0.48 8.26 -24.76
N VAL A 95 0.07 9.18 -25.64
CA VAL A 95 -0.06 10.61 -25.30
C VAL A 95 -1.22 10.82 -24.33
N ALA A 96 -2.37 10.20 -24.56
CA ALA A 96 -3.53 10.28 -23.68
C ALA A 96 -3.28 9.63 -22.31
N VAL A 97 -2.63 8.46 -22.29
CA VAL A 97 -2.17 7.77 -21.08
C VAL A 97 -1.24 8.68 -20.26
N SER A 98 -0.25 9.29 -20.91
CA SER A 98 0.71 10.19 -20.25
C SER A 98 0.05 11.43 -19.63
N GLY A 99 -0.97 11.99 -20.28
CA GLY A 99 -1.73 13.12 -19.77
C GLY A 99 -2.49 12.83 -18.48
N LEU A 100 -3.09 11.64 -18.38
CA LEU A 100 -3.80 11.23 -17.16
C LEU A 100 -2.84 11.06 -15.98
N ILE A 101 -1.58 10.69 -16.23
CA ILE A 101 -0.55 10.55 -15.18
C ILE A 101 -0.01 11.93 -14.81
N ALA A 102 0.56 12.66 -15.78
CA ALA A 102 1.51 13.74 -15.52
C ALA A 102 1.37 14.95 -16.46
N ALA A 103 0.19 15.22 -17.03
CA ALA A 103 -0.05 16.56 -17.58
C ALA A 103 0.22 17.61 -16.48
N THR A 104 1.01 18.63 -16.80
CA THR A 104 1.40 19.66 -15.84
C THR A 104 0.18 20.48 -15.41
N THR A 105 0.33 21.31 -14.38
CA THR A 105 -0.74 22.17 -13.88
C THR A 105 -0.34 23.65 -13.93
N GLY A 106 -1.33 24.55 -13.93
CA GLY A 106 -1.13 25.98 -13.76
C GLY A 106 -0.45 26.69 -14.93
N ASN A 107 -0.43 26.07 -16.12
CA ASN A 107 0.16 26.64 -17.33
C ASN A 107 -0.89 27.38 -18.20
N GLY A 108 -2.18 27.27 -17.85
CA GLY A 108 -3.28 27.99 -18.50
C GLY A 108 -3.78 27.35 -19.80
N ILE A 109 -3.38 26.11 -20.08
CA ILE A 109 -3.83 25.29 -21.21
C ILE A 109 -4.32 23.94 -20.68
N GLY A 110 -5.05 23.18 -21.49
CA GLY A 110 -5.27 21.76 -21.20
C GLY A 110 -5.94 21.41 -19.87
N GLY A 111 -5.59 20.22 -19.39
CA GLY A 111 -6.08 19.62 -18.15
C GLY A 111 -4.94 19.42 -17.17
N VAL A 112 -5.08 18.46 -16.25
CA VAL A 112 -4.08 18.17 -15.22
C VAL A 112 -3.97 16.65 -15.02
N GLY A 113 -2.75 16.15 -14.87
CA GLY A 113 -2.51 14.74 -14.52
C GLY A 113 -2.77 14.47 -13.04
N VAL A 114 -3.07 13.23 -12.68
CA VAL A 114 -3.25 12.82 -11.27
C VAL A 114 -2.02 13.17 -10.43
N ALA A 115 -0.83 12.93 -10.98
CA ALA A 115 0.46 13.19 -10.36
C ALA A 115 1.28 14.15 -11.23
N TRP A 116 0.73 15.36 -11.42
CA TRP A 116 1.25 16.43 -12.26
C TRP A 116 2.66 16.94 -11.91
N GLY A 117 3.22 16.55 -10.76
CA GLY A 117 4.60 16.80 -10.36
C GLY A 117 5.57 15.65 -10.64
N SER A 118 5.09 14.51 -11.14
CA SER A 118 5.94 13.36 -11.52
C SER A 118 6.67 13.63 -12.81
N GLU A 119 7.87 13.07 -12.93
CA GLU A 119 8.51 12.90 -14.22
C GLU A 119 8.01 11.60 -14.88
N PHE A 120 8.00 11.55 -16.21
CA PHE A 120 7.68 10.31 -16.93
C PHE A 120 8.53 10.15 -18.18
N THR A 121 8.72 8.92 -18.63
CA THR A 121 9.35 8.59 -19.91
C THR A 121 8.50 7.57 -20.68
N MET A 122 8.76 7.47 -21.99
CA MET A 122 8.03 6.59 -22.89
C MET A 122 8.95 5.48 -23.43
N TYR A 123 8.46 4.25 -23.31
CA TYR A 123 8.97 3.07 -23.99
C TYR A 123 7.99 2.76 -25.12
N ARG A 124 8.30 3.16 -26.35
CA ARG A 124 7.40 2.95 -27.48
C ARG A 124 7.45 1.49 -27.92
N MET A 125 6.29 0.83 -27.96
CA MET A 125 6.06 -0.47 -28.58
C MET A 125 5.11 -0.35 -29.79
N ASP A 126 4.91 -1.43 -30.52
CA ASP A 126 4.01 -1.48 -31.67
C ASP A 126 2.71 -2.16 -31.27
N LEU A 127 1.74 -1.37 -30.80
CA LEU A 127 0.42 -1.87 -30.39
C LEU A 127 -0.42 -2.43 -31.54
N HIS A 128 0.00 -2.26 -32.80
CA HIS A 128 -0.66 -2.87 -33.97
C HIS A 128 -0.12 -4.27 -34.26
N ALA A 129 0.86 -4.76 -33.50
CA ALA A 129 1.40 -6.10 -33.65
C ALA A 129 0.37 -7.15 -33.21
N THR A 130 0.10 -8.11 -34.08
CA THR A 130 -0.76 -9.27 -33.79
C THR A 130 0.03 -10.50 -33.33
N ASP A 131 1.36 -10.43 -33.35
CA ASP A 131 2.26 -11.52 -32.94
C ASP A 131 2.57 -11.42 -31.44
N ALA A 132 1.97 -12.31 -30.65
CA ALA A 132 2.19 -12.38 -29.21
C ALA A 132 3.66 -12.59 -28.81
N HIS A 133 4.47 -13.28 -29.63
CA HIS A 133 5.91 -13.43 -29.36
C HIS A 133 6.67 -12.12 -29.50
N LYS A 134 6.28 -11.28 -30.48
CA LYS A 134 6.83 -9.94 -30.63
C LYS A 134 6.47 -9.07 -29.42
N VAL A 135 5.20 -9.07 -29.01
CA VAL A 135 4.73 -8.33 -27.83
C VAL A 135 5.52 -8.73 -26.57
N LEU A 136 5.69 -10.03 -26.32
CA LEU A 136 6.51 -10.53 -25.22
C LEU A 136 7.96 -10.04 -25.30
N SER A 137 8.57 -10.06 -26.48
CA SER A 137 9.96 -9.62 -26.67
C SER A 137 10.13 -8.11 -26.45
N GLU A 138 9.15 -7.30 -26.85
CA GLU A 138 9.12 -5.86 -26.61
C GLU A 138 8.92 -5.57 -25.12
N PHE A 139 8.04 -6.31 -24.45
CA PHE A 139 7.82 -6.20 -23.02
C PHE A 139 9.07 -6.56 -22.21
N GLN A 140 9.77 -7.65 -22.56
CA GLN A 140 11.02 -8.03 -21.92
C GLN A 140 12.08 -6.91 -22.06
N GLN A 141 12.29 -6.41 -23.27
CA GLN A 141 13.26 -5.33 -23.51
C GLN A 141 12.88 -4.05 -22.75
N ALA A 142 11.60 -3.70 -22.71
CA ALA A 142 11.11 -2.57 -21.94
C ALA A 142 11.40 -2.74 -20.45
N ALA A 143 11.16 -3.93 -19.88
CA ALA A 143 11.42 -4.22 -18.47
C ALA A 143 12.91 -4.07 -18.11
N GLU A 144 13.80 -4.64 -18.91
CA GLU A 144 15.26 -4.51 -18.72
C GLU A 144 15.69 -3.04 -18.74
N LYS A 145 15.15 -2.27 -19.68
CA LYS A 145 15.44 -0.84 -19.82
C LYS A 145 14.87 -0.01 -18.66
N LYS A 146 13.64 -0.29 -18.22
CA LYS A 146 12.99 0.36 -17.07
C LYS A 146 13.79 0.16 -15.79
N VAL A 147 14.27 -1.05 -15.53
CA VAL A 147 15.15 -1.33 -14.38
C VAL A 147 16.45 -0.54 -14.49
N ALA A 148 17.09 -0.51 -15.67
CA ALA A 148 18.34 0.22 -15.87
C ALA A 148 18.18 1.75 -15.74
N ASP A 149 17.02 2.28 -16.10
CA ASP A 149 16.72 3.72 -16.05
C ASP A 149 16.25 4.19 -14.66
N GLY A 150 16.07 3.27 -13.71
CA GLY A 150 15.59 3.60 -12.36
C GLY A 150 14.12 4.03 -12.35
N ILE A 151 13.28 3.43 -13.19
CA ILE A 151 11.84 3.67 -13.18
C ILE A 151 11.24 3.21 -11.84
N ASP A 152 10.27 3.97 -11.32
CA ASP A 152 9.53 3.60 -10.12
C ASP A 152 8.25 2.83 -10.44
N ILE A 153 7.53 3.31 -11.45
CA ILE A 153 6.19 2.82 -11.80
C ILE A 153 6.15 2.48 -13.28
N SER A 154 5.62 1.30 -13.62
CA SER A 154 5.37 0.91 -15.00
C SER A 154 3.88 0.98 -15.30
N SER A 155 3.45 1.91 -16.16
CA SER A 155 2.07 1.98 -16.66
C SER A 155 1.96 1.22 -17.99
N ASN A 156 1.12 0.18 -18.04
CA ASN A 156 0.95 -0.68 -19.21
C ASN A 156 -0.54 -0.75 -19.58
N SER A 157 -0.96 0.11 -20.50
CA SER A 157 -2.35 0.18 -20.98
C SER A 157 -2.59 -0.71 -22.22
N TRP A 158 -2.08 -1.94 -22.16
CA TRP A 158 -2.11 -2.94 -23.25
C TRP A 158 -2.07 -4.34 -22.65
N GLY A 159 -2.46 -5.33 -23.44
CA GLY A 159 -2.33 -6.76 -23.15
C GLY A 159 -2.20 -7.55 -24.47
N PRO A 160 -1.53 -8.70 -24.48
CA PRO A 160 -1.44 -9.55 -25.68
C PRO A 160 -2.77 -10.23 -26.03
N GLY A 161 -3.79 -10.15 -25.18
CA GLY A 161 -5.05 -10.87 -25.32
C GLY A 161 -5.01 -12.26 -24.69
N PRO A 162 -6.10 -13.03 -24.82
CA PRO A 162 -6.22 -14.34 -24.17
C PRO A 162 -5.18 -15.34 -24.73
N LEU A 163 -4.33 -15.85 -23.84
CA LEU A 163 -3.29 -16.85 -24.15
C LEU A 163 -3.27 -17.91 -23.04
N LEU A 164 -4.13 -18.92 -23.18
CA LEU A 164 -4.28 -20.03 -22.23
C LEU A 164 -3.20 -21.11 -22.40
N ASP A 165 -1.93 -20.70 -22.39
CA ASP A 165 -0.74 -21.55 -22.51
C ASP A 165 0.24 -21.31 -21.36
N GLN A 166 0.59 -22.36 -20.61
CA GLN A 166 1.50 -22.26 -19.46
C GLN A 166 2.91 -21.78 -19.83
N GLU A 167 3.45 -22.17 -20.99
CA GLU A 167 4.82 -21.79 -21.36
C GLU A 167 4.90 -20.27 -21.58
N THR A 168 3.96 -19.72 -22.34
CA THR A 168 3.87 -18.30 -22.63
C THR A 168 3.57 -17.50 -21.37
N LEU A 169 2.61 -17.93 -20.54
CA LEU A 169 2.32 -17.33 -19.24
C LEU A 169 3.58 -17.20 -18.37
N SER A 170 4.36 -18.28 -18.28
CA SER A 170 5.57 -18.33 -17.46
C SER A 170 6.62 -17.30 -17.91
N LYS A 171 6.69 -16.99 -19.22
CA LYS A 171 7.61 -15.97 -19.74
C LYS A 171 7.15 -14.55 -19.37
N TYR A 172 5.86 -14.25 -19.50
CA TYR A 172 5.30 -12.96 -19.05
C TYR A 172 5.50 -12.75 -17.54
N HIS A 173 5.24 -13.79 -16.74
CA HIS A 173 5.47 -13.76 -15.29
C HIS A 173 6.95 -13.54 -14.95
N ALA A 174 7.88 -14.11 -15.71
CA ALA A 174 9.31 -13.87 -15.51
C ALA A 174 9.69 -12.40 -15.75
N VAL A 175 9.09 -11.74 -16.75
CA VAL A 175 9.31 -10.31 -17.00
C VAL A 175 8.73 -9.46 -15.86
N GLY A 176 7.51 -9.74 -15.41
CA GLY A 176 6.90 -9.07 -14.26
C GLY A 176 7.73 -9.24 -12.98
N ARG A 177 8.18 -10.47 -12.71
CA ARG A 177 9.05 -10.79 -11.57
C ARG A 177 10.37 -10.04 -11.63
N HIS A 178 10.99 -9.93 -12.81
CA HIS A 178 12.24 -9.17 -12.96
C HIS A 178 12.09 -7.70 -12.53
N MET A 179 10.99 -7.05 -12.95
CA MET A 179 10.69 -5.68 -12.52
C MET A 179 10.47 -5.57 -10.99
N ALA A 180 9.76 -6.53 -10.40
CA ALA A 180 9.49 -6.58 -8.97
C ALA A 180 10.75 -6.91 -8.13
N GLU A 181 11.69 -7.69 -8.66
CA GLU A 181 12.93 -8.09 -7.97
C GLU A 181 14.05 -7.04 -8.08
N ALA A 182 14.25 -6.49 -9.28
CA ALA A 182 15.43 -5.68 -9.58
C ALA A 182 15.15 -4.17 -9.56
N GLY A 183 13.90 -3.77 -9.71
CA GLY A 183 13.50 -2.36 -9.73
C GLY A 183 13.69 -1.68 -8.38
N ARG A 184 13.92 -0.35 -8.39
CA ARG A 184 13.95 0.51 -7.20
C ARG A 184 14.83 -0.04 -6.06
N ASP A 185 16.07 -0.41 -6.38
CA ASP A 185 17.03 -0.99 -5.44
C ASP A 185 16.52 -2.21 -4.65
N GLY A 186 15.61 -3.00 -5.25
CA GLY A 186 15.01 -4.19 -4.65
C GLY A 186 13.65 -3.95 -3.99
N LEU A 187 13.16 -2.71 -3.94
CA LEU A 187 11.76 -2.41 -3.55
C LEU A 187 10.77 -2.90 -4.61
N GLY A 188 11.21 -2.99 -5.86
CA GLY A 188 10.42 -3.45 -7.02
C GLY A 188 9.72 -2.30 -7.74
N ILE A 189 9.82 -2.29 -9.07
CA ILE A 189 8.98 -1.41 -9.91
C ILE A 189 7.52 -1.80 -9.69
N VAL A 190 6.67 -0.81 -9.41
CA VAL A 190 5.23 -1.04 -9.29
C VAL A 190 4.63 -1.08 -10.69
N ALA A 191 4.32 -2.28 -11.19
CA ALA A 191 3.73 -2.46 -12.52
C ALA A 191 2.20 -2.49 -12.44
N LEU A 192 1.54 -1.66 -13.25
CA LEU A 192 0.08 -1.64 -13.41
C LEU A 192 -0.29 -2.08 -14.83
N PHE A 193 -1.35 -2.87 -14.95
CA PHE A 193 -1.89 -3.38 -16.21
C PHE A 193 -3.38 -3.11 -16.32
N ALA A 194 -3.81 -2.78 -17.54
CA ALA A 194 -5.22 -2.59 -17.89
C ALA A 194 -5.93 -3.95 -17.94
N GLY A 195 -6.93 -4.17 -17.09
CA GLY A 195 -7.63 -5.46 -16.98
C GLY A 195 -8.57 -5.83 -18.14
N GLY A 196 -8.32 -5.37 -19.37
CA GLY A 196 -9.10 -5.71 -20.57
C GLY A 196 -10.44 -4.97 -20.76
N ASN A 197 -10.99 -5.05 -21.98
CA ASN A 197 -12.22 -4.34 -22.38
C ASN A 197 -13.27 -5.27 -23.04
N ASP A 198 -13.22 -6.56 -22.72
CA ASP A 198 -13.90 -7.64 -23.47
C ASP A 198 -14.98 -8.33 -22.64
N ARG A 199 -15.64 -7.60 -21.72
CA ARG A 199 -16.69 -8.17 -20.87
C ARG A 199 -17.82 -8.82 -21.67
N THR A 200 -18.23 -8.21 -22.79
CA THR A 200 -19.42 -8.65 -23.54
C THR A 200 -19.20 -9.96 -24.30
N THR A 201 -17.94 -10.34 -24.55
CA THR A 201 -17.58 -11.63 -25.16
C THR A 201 -17.40 -12.73 -24.09
N GLY A 202 -17.59 -12.40 -22.81
CA GLY A 202 -17.47 -13.35 -21.70
C GLY A 202 -16.02 -13.57 -21.22
N MET A 203 -15.08 -12.71 -21.62
CA MET A 203 -13.68 -12.82 -21.22
C MET A 203 -13.50 -12.72 -19.70
N ASN A 204 -12.38 -13.27 -19.23
CA ASN A 204 -11.92 -13.19 -17.86
C ASN A 204 -10.48 -12.66 -17.82
N THR A 205 -10.15 -11.84 -16.83
CA THR A 205 -8.79 -11.28 -16.66
C THR A 205 -7.72 -12.36 -16.50
N ASN A 206 -8.03 -13.56 -16.02
CA ASN A 206 -7.03 -14.63 -15.96
C ASN A 206 -6.61 -15.18 -17.33
N TYR A 207 -7.33 -14.86 -18.41
CA TYR A 207 -7.01 -15.42 -19.72
C TYR A 207 -5.83 -14.71 -20.39
N ASP A 208 -5.60 -13.45 -20.05
CA ASP A 208 -4.46 -12.68 -20.52
C ASP A 208 -3.26 -12.85 -19.55
N PRO A 209 -2.05 -13.18 -20.03
CA PRO A 209 -0.89 -13.42 -19.18
C PRO A 209 -0.34 -12.17 -18.46
N THR A 210 -0.64 -10.94 -18.90
CA THR A 210 -0.32 -9.73 -18.14
C THR A 210 -1.32 -9.48 -17.02
N ASP A 211 -2.60 -9.77 -17.27
CA ASP A 211 -3.70 -9.63 -16.30
C ASP A 211 -3.73 -10.77 -15.27
N ASN A 212 -3.13 -11.91 -15.61
CA ASN A 212 -2.95 -13.06 -14.73
C ASN A 212 -1.60 -13.01 -13.98
N SER A 213 -1.00 -11.83 -13.80
CA SER A 213 0.33 -11.70 -13.18
C SER A 213 0.25 -11.45 -11.67
N PRO A 214 0.98 -12.19 -10.82
CA PRO A 214 1.06 -11.88 -9.39
C PRO A 214 1.97 -10.67 -9.08
N TRP A 215 2.75 -10.24 -10.06
CA TRP A 215 3.75 -9.18 -9.94
C TRP A 215 3.23 -7.79 -10.31
N GLY A 216 2.00 -7.71 -10.82
CA GLY A 216 1.37 -6.47 -11.27
C GLY A 216 0.10 -6.13 -10.47
N ILE A 217 -0.37 -4.90 -10.64
CA ILE A 217 -1.68 -4.43 -10.20
C ILE A 217 -2.60 -4.39 -11.40
N ILE A 218 -3.67 -5.18 -11.35
CA ILE A 218 -4.65 -5.26 -12.45
C ILE A 218 -5.79 -4.30 -12.15
N VAL A 219 -6.05 -3.39 -13.09
CA VAL A 219 -6.94 -2.23 -12.90
C VAL A 219 -8.19 -2.37 -13.76
N ALA A 220 -9.34 -2.44 -13.10
CA ALA A 220 -10.66 -2.40 -13.74
C ALA A 220 -11.12 -0.96 -14.00
N ALA A 221 -12.04 -0.77 -14.96
CA ALA A 221 -12.57 0.53 -15.35
C ALA A 221 -13.94 0.81 -14.75
N SER A 222 -14.12 1.99 -14.18
CA SER A 222 -15.37 2.45 -13.59
C SER A 222 -15.87 3.77 -14.20
N HIS A 223 -17.17 4.02 -13.99
CA HIS A 223 -17.93 5.16 -14.47
C HIS A 223 -18.01 6.30 -13.44
N GLN A 224 -18.33 7.50 -13.92
CA GLN A 224 -18.63 8.70 -13.10
C GLN A 224 -19.82 8.59 -12.13
N ASN A 225 -20.51 7.45 -12.09
CA ASN A 225 -21.54 7.15 -11.09
C ASN A 225 -21.10 6.08 -10.08
N GLY A 226 -19.83 5.65 -10.12
CA GLY A 226 -19.28 4.61 -9.27
C GLY A 226 -19.60 3.18 -9.74
N GLY A 227 -20.22 3.01 -10.90
CA GLY A 227 -20.46 1.69 -11.50
C GLY A 227 -19.26 1.16 -12.25
N ILE A 228 -19.24 -0.14 -12.52
CA ILE A 228 -18.26 -0.71 -13.43
C ILE A 228 -18.58 -0.31 -14.88
N ALA A 229 -17.55 -0.08 -15.68
CA ALA A 229 -17.70 0.17 -17.11
C ALA A 229 -18.22 -1.09 -17.80
N SER A 230 -19.11 -0.93 -18.78
CA SER A 230 -19.80 -2.07 -19.43
C SER A 230 -18.86 -2.99 -20.19
N TYR A 231 -17.70 -2.47 -20.63
CA TYR A 231 -16.65 -3.21 -21.32
C TYR A 231 -15.63 -3.82 -20.34
N SER A 232 -15.53 -3.36 -19.09
CA SER A 232 -14.46 -3.79 -18.17
C SER A 232 -14.57 -5.29 -17.90
N THR A 233 -13.55 -6.03 -18.33
CA THR A 233 -13.47 -7.48 -18.13
C THR A 233 -13.48 -7.80 -16.64
N GLU A 234 -14.22 -8.83 -16.24
CA GLU A 234 -14.31 -9.29 -14.85
C GLU A 234 -13.23 -10.36 -14.57
N GLY A 235 -12.82 -10.51 -13.31
CA GLY A 235 -12.09 -11.70 -12.89
C GLY A 235 -11.35 -11.56 -11.56
N ALA A 236 -10.76 -12.67 -11.12
CA ALA A 236 -10.25 -12.81 -9.76
C ALA A 236 -8.87 -12.16 -9.55
N SER A 237 -8.17 -11.76 -10.61
CA SER A 237 -6.87 -11.09 -10.54
C SER A 237 -6.97 -9.57 -10.39
N ILE A 238 -8.16 -8.98 -10.54
CA ILE A 238 -8.39 -7.55 -10.37
C ILE A 238 -8.14 -7.16 -8.92
N LEU A 239 -7.20 -6.25 -8.68
CA LEU A 239 -6.91 -5.72 -7.35
C LEU A 239 -7.79 -4.51 -7.04
N ILE A 240 -7.95 -3.61 -8.01
CA ILE A 240 -8.56 -2.29 -7.81
C ILE A 240 -9.30 -1.84 -9.07
N SER A 241 -10.25 -0.93 -8.91
CA SER A 241 -10.89 -0.22 -10.02
C SER A 241 -10.58 1.28 -9.96
N ALA A 242 -10.48 1.91 -11.12
CA ALA A 242 -10.27 3.34 -11.26
C ALA A 242 -11.17 3.95 -12.35
N PRO A 243 -11.34 5.27 -12.41
CA PRO A 243 -12.08 5.94 -13.49
C PRO A 243 -11.54 5.57 -14.88
N GLY A 244 -12.40 4.99 -15.73
CA GLY A 244 -12.01 4.58 -17.09
C GLY A 244 -12.96 5.07 -18.19
N SER A 245 -14.17 5.55 -17.86
CA SER A 245 -15.11 6.15 -18.82
C SER A 245 -16.19 6.96 -18.13
N GLY A 246 -16.88 7.86 -18.85
CA GLY A 246 -18.14 8.43 -18.37
C GLY A 246 -19.36 7.66 -18.91
N LEU A 247 -20.55 8.18 -18.64
CA LEU A 247 -21.82 7.50 -18.99
C LEU A 247 -22.40 8.03 -20.29
N GLY A 248 -22.69 7.16 -21.26
CA GLY A 248 -23.44 7.53 -22.48
C GLY A 248 -22.58 7.52 -23.73
N ASN A 249 -22.86 8.43 -24.68
CA ASN A 249 -22.12 8.52 -25.93
C ASN A 249 -20.70 9.05 -25.68
N GLU A 250 -19.69 8.32 -26.14
CA GLU A 250 -18.25 8.63 -26.01
C GLU A 250 -17.84 9.93 -26.71
N LEU A 251 -18.68 10.44 -27.63
CA LEU A 251 -18.47 11.72 -28.30
C LEU A 251 -18.96 12.94 -27.49
N ASP A 252 -19.61 12.71 -26.36
CA ASP A 252 -20.01 13.79 -25.45
C ASP A 252 -18.84 14.13 -24.52
N PRO A 253 -18.34 15.38 -24.52
CA PRO A 253 -17.17 15.76 -23.73
C PRO A 253 -17.35 15.64 -22.22
N TYR A 254 -18.58 15.39 -21.76
CA TYR A 254 -18.91 15.16 -20.35
C TYR A 254 -18.98 13.67 -19.97
N ASN A 255 -18.73 12.74 -20.91
CA ASN A 255 -19.00 11.31 -20.75
C ASN A 255 -17.79 10.40 -21.02
N SER A 256 -16.57 10.93 -20.96
CA SER A 256 -15.32 10.19 -21.18
C SER A 256 -14.17 10.78 -20.36
N MET A 257 -12.95 10.27 -20.52
CA MET A 257 -11.77 10.75 -19.83
C MET A 257 -11.15 11.91 -20.61
N VAL A 258 -11.06 13.07 -19.97
CA VAL A 258 -10.43 14.26 -20.53
C VAL A 258 -8.93 14.23 -20.25
N THR A 259 -8.13 14.27 -21.31
CA THR A 259 -6.67 14.19 -21.25
C THR A 259 -6.02 14.80 -22.50
N THR A 260 -4.69 14.82 -22.54
CA THR A 260 -3.89 15.23 -23.70
C THR A 260 -4.11 14.33 -24.89
N ASP A 261 -3.94 14.86 -26.09
CA ASP A 261 -4.01 14.13 -27.34
C ASP A 261 -2.81 14.52 -28.20
N ARG A 262 -2.57 13.76 -29.25
CA ARG A 262 -1.55 14.14 -30.22
C ARG A 262 -1.89 15.50 -30.83
N GLN A 263 -0.91 16.38 -30.99
CA GLN A 263 -1.15 17.70 -31.57
C GLN A 263 -1.54 17.62 -33.06
N SER A 264 -2.16 18.69 -33.57
CA SER A 264 -2.64 18.84 -34.97
C SER A 264 -3.95 18.07 -35.25
N THR A 265 -4.22 17.71 -36.50
CA THR A 265 -5.41 16.94 -36.93
C THR A 265 -5.23 15.42 -36.82
N ASP A 266 -4.18 14.98 -36.13
CA ASP A 266 -3.88 13.58 -35.84
C ASP A 266 -4.53 13.17 -34.50
N GLY A 267 -4.47 11.90 -34.11
CA GLY A 267 -5.06 11.43 -32.85
C GLY A 267 -6.58 11.33 -32.82
N TYR A 268 -7.15 11.38 -31.61
CA TYR A 268 -8.58 11.17 -31.35
C TYR A 268 -9.40 12.39 -31.76
N ASN A 269 -8.93 13.59 -31.45
CA ASN A 269 -9.57 14.87 -31.70
C ASN A 269 -8.90 15.62 -32.84
N ARG A 270 -9.54 15.60 -34.00
CA ARG A 270 -9.00 16.22 -35.22
C ARG A 270 -9.30 17.72 -35.35
N ALA A 271 -9.69 18.38 -34.26
CA ALA A 271 -9.92 19.82 -34.26
C ALA A 271 -8.60 20.58 -34.57
N PRO A 272 -8.66 21.71 -35.30
CA PRO A 272 -7.44 22.47 -35.58
C PRO A 272 -6.96 23.28 -34.37
N GLY A 273 -5.65 23.49 -34.28
CA GLY A 273 -5.03 24.33 -33.25
C GLY A 273 -5.03 23.66 -31.87
N GLU A 274 -4.95 24.48 -30.82
CA GLU A 274 -4.83 23.99 -29.43
C GLU A 274 -5.98 23.09 -28.99
N ALA A 275 -7.18 23.30 -29.53
CA ALA A 275 -8.33 22.45 -29.21
C ALA A 275 -8.15 20.98 -29.64
N GLY A 276 -7.34 20.70 -30.66
CA GLY A 276 -7.01 19.34 -31.10
C GLY A 276 -5.97 18.64 -30.24
N ASN A 277 -5.24 19.38 -29.41
CA ASN A 277 -4.21 18.83 -28.54
C ASN A 277 -4.78 18.08 -27.32
N TYR A 278 -6.10 18.00 -27.19
CA TYR A 278 -6.77 17.37 -26.06
C TYR A 278 -7.95 16.57 -26.55
N THR A 279 -8.23 15.46 -25.87
CA THR A 279 -9.35 14.59 -26.19
C THR A 279 -10.37 14.56 -25.05
N HIS A 280 -11.63 14.44 -25.45
CA HIS A 280 -12.75 14.09 -24.58
C HIS A 280 -13.41 12.82 -25.10
N GLY A 281 -12.60 11.86 -25.55
CA GLY A 281 -13.07 10.56 -26.03
C GLY A 281 -12.20 9.38 -25.57
N PHE A 282 -11.18 9.63 -24.73
CA PHE A 282 -10.34 8.55 -24.22
C PHE A 282 -11.10 7.74 -23.16
N ASN A 283 -10.95 6.42 -23.18
CA ASN A 283 -11.69 5.50 -22.33
C ASN A 283 -10.93 4.17 -22.14
N GLY A 284 -11.59 3.18 -21.54
CA GLY A 284 -11.07 1.83 -21.38
C GLY A 284 -10.41 1.62 -20.02
N THR A 285 -10.08 0.36 -19.72
CA THR A 285 -9.08 0.04 -18.68
C THR A 285 -7.72 0.70 -18.97
N SER A 286 -7.47 1.05 -20.23
CA SER A 286 -6.36 1.92 -20.67
C SER A 286 -6.37 3.33 -20.10
N ALA A 287 -7.53 3.87 -19.69
CA ALA A 287 -7.63 5.14 -18.99
C ALA A 287 -7.64 4.96 -17.46
N ALA A 288 -8.15 3.83 -16.96
CA ALA A 288 -8.14 3.51 -15.54
C ALA A 288 -6.72 3.27 -15.00
N THR A 289 -5.89 2.57 -15.78
CA THR A 289 -4.50 2.22 -15.44
C THR A 289 -3.61 3.44 -15.16
N PRO A 290 -3.52 4.46 -16.03
CA PRO A 290 -2.73 5.66 -15.76
C PRO A 290 -3.26 6.50 -14.60
N VAL A 291 -4.57 6.51 -14.36
CA VAL A 291 -5.14 7.17 -13.18
C VAL A 291 -4.66 6.48 -11.90
N ALA A 292 -4.70 5.14 -11.85
CA ALA A 292 -4.15 4.37 -10.74
C ALA A 292 -2.63 4.55 -10.59
N ALA A 293 -1.89 4.58 -11.70
CA ALA A 293 -0.44 4.82 -11.70
C ALA A 293 -0.10 6.20 -11.10
N GLY A 294 -0.90 7.23 -11.42
CA GLY A 294 -0.78 8.55 -10.80
C GLY A 294 -1.02 8.50 -9.29
N VAL A 295 -2.03 7.78 -8.80
CA VAL A 295 -2.24 7.62 -7.34
C VAL A 295 -1.05 6.91 -6.69
N VAL A 296 -0.49 5.88 -7.32
CA VAL A 296 0.72 5.21 -6.84
C VAL A 296 1.91 6.17 -6.80
N ALA A 297 2.05 7.09 -7.76
CA ALA A 297 3.10 8.11 -7.70
C ALA A 297 2.95 9.04 -6.50
N LEU A 298 1.72 9.42 -6.13
CA LEU A 298 1.47 10.18 -4.90
C LEU A 298 1.82 9.37 -3.64
N MET A 299 1.57 8.06 -3.64
CA MET A 299 1.95 7.16 -2.53
C MET A 299 3.47 7.07 -2.39
N LEU A 300 4.21 6.94 -3.50
CA LEU A 300 5.67 6.83 -3.48
C LEU A 300 6.37 8.16 -3.13
N GLU A 301 5.80 9.33 -3.46
CA GLU A 301 6.31 10.60 -2.91
C GLU A 301 6.09 10.67 -1.39
N ALA A 302 4.96 10.19 -0.89
CA ALA A 302 4.67 10.16 0.54
C ALA A 302 5.55 9.17 1.30
N ASN A 303 5.92 8.06 0.68
CA ASN A 303 6.80 7.06 1.25
C ASN A 303 7.58 6.30 0.16
N ALA A 304 8.80 6.78 -0.11
CA ALA A 304 9.68 6.15 -1.10
C ALA A 304 10.16 4.75 -0.67
N GLY A 305 10.03 4.38 0.61
CA GLY A 305 10.45 3.09 1.15
C GLY A 305 9.46 1.93 0.90
N LEU A 306 8.29 2.21 0.33
CA LEU A 306 7.30 1.17 0.02
C LEU A 306 7.84 0.19 -1.03
N GLY A 307 7.75 -1.10 -0.73
CA GLY A 307 7.92 -2.16 -1.71
C GLY A 307 6.65 -2.36 -2.56
N TYR A 308 6.78 -3.05 -3.69
CA TYR A 308 5.65 -3.23 -4.61
C TYR A 308 4.45 -3.96 -3.96
N ARG A 309 4.69 -4.88 -3.00
CA ARG A 309 3.62 -5.59 -2.26
C ARG A 309 2.95 -4.68 -1.23
N ASP A 310 3.69 -3.75 -0.63
CA ASP A 310 3.10 -2.75 0.27
C ASP A 310 2.10 -1.88 -0.48
N VAL A 311 2.44 -1.45 -1.70
CA VAL A 311 1.52 -0.68 -2.55
C VAL A 311 0.25 -1.48 -2.87
N GLN A 312 0.38 -2.77 -3.21
CA GLN A 312 -0.77 -3.64 -3.45
C GLN A 312 -1.66 -3.77 -2.20
N GLU A 313 -1.08 -3.98 -1.02
CA GLU A 313 -1.82 -4.06 0.24
C GLU A 313 -2.51 -2.74 0.59
N ILE A 314 -1.79 -1.61 0.51
CA ILE A 314 -2.38 -0.29 0.78
C ILE A 314 -3.59 -0.03 -0.12
N LEU A 315 -3.48 -0.30 -1.44
CA LEU A 315 -4.59 -0.12 -2.37
C LEU A 315 -5.78 -1.03 -2.02
N ALA A 316 -5.54 -2.27 -1.63
CA ALA A 316 -6.61 -3.17 -1.19
C ALA A 316 -7.33 -2.63 0.06
N TYR A 317 -6.59 -2.15 1.05
CA TYR A 317 -7.17 -1.68 2.32
C TYR A 317 -7.78 -0.27 2.23
N SER A 318 -7.29 0.58 1.33
CA SER A 318 -7.77 1.97 1.16
C SER A 318 -8.99 2.10 0.25
N ALA A 319 -9.27 1.09 -0.59
CA ALA A 319 -10.31 1.16 -1.60
C ALA A 319 -11.70 1.49 -1.05
N LYS A 320 -12.45 2.33 -1.78
CA LYS A 320 -13.83 2.70 -1.46
C LYS A 320 -14.81 1.70 -2.06
N ARG A 321 -15.65 1.09 -1.21
CA ARG A 321 -16.55 -0.02 -1.55
C ARG A 321 -18.03 0.37 -1.56
N ALA A 322 -18.33 1.58 -1.10
CA ALA A 322 -19.67 2.11 -1.00
C ALA A 322 -20.49 2.07 -2.29
N THR A 323 -19.80 2.07 -3.44
CA THR A 323 -20.34 2.03 -4.80
C THR A 323 -21.17 0.79 -5.08
N PHE A 324 -20.64 -0.39 -4.77
CA PHE A 324 -21.23 -1.66 -5.19
C PHE A 324 -22.23 -2.22 -4.18
N LEU A 325 -22.16 -1.85 -2.89
CA LEU A 325 -23.22 -2.19 -1.92
C LEU A 325 -24.59 -1.59 -2.27
N ASN A 326 -24.62 -0.59 -3.13
CA ASN A 326 -25.85 0.05 -3.61
C ASN A 326 -26.35 -0.56 -4.93
N ARG A 327 -25.72 -1.64 -5.42
CA ARG A 327 -25.93 -2.24 -6.74
C ARG A 327 -25.85 -3.77 -6.66
N GLU A 328 -26.35 -4.45 -7.68
CA GLU A 328 -26.31 -5.92 -7.78
C GLU A 328 -25.04 -6.38 -8.53
N TYR A 329 -23.87 -6.21 -7.92
CA TYR A 329 -22.60 -6.79 -8.40
C TYR A 329 -22.21 -8.01 -7.55
N ASP A 330 -21.42 -8.92 -8.10
CA ASP A 330 -20.89 -10.04 -7.31
C ASP A 330 -19.86 -9.53 -6.30
N HIS A 331 -20.09 -9.79 -5.02
CA HIS A 331 -19.20 -9.39 -3.94
C HIS A 331 -19.39 -10.27 -2.70
N ALA A 332 -18.30 -10.49 -1.97
CA ALA A 332 -18.33 -11.20 -0.71
C ALA A 332 -17.24 -10.69 0.23
N PHE A 333 -17.47 -10.88 1.54
CA PHE A 333 -16.42 -10.69 2.53
C PHE A 333 -15.46 -11.87 2.48
N ASN A 334 -14.17 -11.58 2.52
CA ASN A 334 -13.14 -12.61 2.63
C ASN A 334 -12.88 -12.98 4.10
N GLY A 335 -11.72 -13.57 4.41
CA GLY A 335 -11.36 -14.01 5.76
C GLY A 335 -10.38 -13.11 6.50
N ALA A 336 -10.10 -11.91 6.00
CA ALA A 336 -9.29 -10.94 6.72
C ALA A 336 -9.97 -10.54 8.04
N ARG A 337 -9.21 -9.96 8.97
CA ARG A 337 -9.71 -9.57 10.31
C ARG A 337 -9.28 -8.17 10.72
N ASP A 338 -8.69 -7.44 9.81
CA ASP A 338 -7.85 -6.30 10.08
C ASP A 338 -8.21 -5.06 9.24
N TRP A 339 -9.41 -5.07 8.65
CA TRP A 339 -9.97 -3.92 7.95
C TRP A 339 -11.29 -3.49 8.58
N ASN A 340 -11.35 -2.26 9.07
CA ASN A 340 -12.54 -1.69 9.70
C ASN A 340 -13.11 -2.64 10.77
N GLY A 341 -12.24 -3.25 11.59
CA GLY A 341 -12.58 -4.22 12.62
C GLY A 341 -13.09 -5.59 12.12
N GLY A 342 -12.87 -5.94 10.85
CA GLY A 342 -13.31 -7.22 10.29
C GLY A 342 -12.74 -7.54 8.92
N ALA A 343 -13.51 -8.31 8.13
CA ALA A 343 -13.09 -8.78 6.82
C ALA A 343 -13.16 -7.71 5.73
N LEU A 344 -12.28 -7.83 4.73
CA LEU A 344 -12.30 -7.05 3.49
C LEU A 344 -13.44 -7.53 2.61
N LEU A 345 -14.05 -6.60 1.89
CA LEU A 345 -15.05 -6.87 0.87
C LEU A 345 -14.38 -6.82 -0.51
N ALA A 346 -14.61 -7.85 -1.33
CA ALA A 346 -13.99 -8.00 -2.64
C ALA A 346 -15.01 -8.46 -3.71
N SER A 347 -14.68 -8.22 -4.98
CA SER A 347 -15.54 -8.43 -6.15
C SER A 347 -14.69 -8.77 -7.38
N HIS A 348 -15.21 -9.59 -8.28
CA HIS A 348 -14.59 -9.82 -9.60
C HIS A 348 -14.69 -8.62 -10.54
N ASP A 349 -15.53 -7.63 -10.22
CA ASP A 349 -15.70 -6.41 -11.01
C ASP A 349 -14.78 -5.29 -10.56
N PHE A 350 -14.67 -5.11 -9.23
CA PHE A 350 -13.99 -3.97 -8.63
C PHE A 350 -12.66 -4.33 -7.97
N GLY A 351 -12.31 -5.62 -7.90
CA GLY A 351 -11.31 -6.10 -6.96
C GLY A 351 -11.72 -5.74 -5.54
N TYR A 352 -10.89 -4.97 -4.85
CA TYR A 352 -11.18 -4.45 -3.52
C TYR A 352 -12.03 -3.17 -3.50
N GLY A 353 -12.25 -2.49 -4.62
CA GLY A 353 -13.11 -1.32 -4.70
C GLY A 353 -12.60 -0.23 -5.65
N HIS A 354 -13.22 0.94 -5.56
CA HIS A 354 -12.76 2.13 -6.29
C HIS A 354 -11.54 2.74 -5.58
N ILE A 355 -10.54 3.15 -6.34
CA ILE A 355 -9.34 3.77 -5.79
C ILE A 355 -9.68 5.09 -5.07
N ASP A 356 -9.09 5.28 -3.88
CA ASP A 356 -9.21 6.51 -3.09
C ASP A 356 -7.79 7.02 -2.78
N ALA A 357 -7.40 8.09 -3.47
CA ALA A 357 -6.06 8.66 -3.40
C ALA A 357 -5.74 9.21 -2.01
N LEU A 358 -6.72 9.83 -1.33
CA LEU A 358 -6.51 10.32 0.02
C LEU A 358 -6.24 9.17 0.98
N ALA A 359 -7.12 8.16 1.01
CA ALA A 359 -6.94 7.02 1.90
C ALA A 359 -5.62 6.27 1.62
N ALA A 360 -5.28 6.05 0.34
CA ALA A 360 -4.06 5.36 -0.06
C ALA A 360 -2.80 6.11 0.39
N VAL A 361 -2.74 7.43 0.13
CA VAL A 361 -1.57 8.25 0.48
C VAL A 361 -1.42 8.40 1.99
N ARG A 362 -2.52 8.53 2.74
CA ARG A 362 -2.45 8.58 4.21
C ARG A 362 -1.96 7.27 4.83
N LEU A 363 -2.39 6.13 4.28
CA LEU A 363 -1.84 4.83 4.70
C LEU A 363 -0.36 4.72 4.33
N ALA A 364 0.06 5.20 3.15
CA ALA A 364 1.48 5.22 2.75
C ALA A 364 2.36 5.98 3.76
N GLU A 365 1.91 7.16 4.24
CA GLU A 365 2.64 7.95 5.25
C GLU A 365 2.88 7.21 6.57
N SER A 366 1.93 6.36 6.97
CA SER A 366 1.97 5.60 8.21
C SER A 366 2.44 4.15 8.03
N TRP A 367 2.75 3.74 6.80
CA TRP A 367 3.12 2.37 6.50
C TRP A 367 4.51 2.05 7.00
N MET A 368 4.63 0.93 7.70
CA MET A 368 5.87 0.54 8.38
C MET A 368 6.31 -0.89 8.03
N LYS A 369 5.52 -1.58 7.19
CA LYS A 369 5.93 -2.87 6.64
C LYS A 369 6.82 -2.60 5.43
N LEU A 370 7.66 -3.59 5.12
CA LEU A 370 8.40 -3.65 3.88
C LEU A 370 8.05 -4.97 3.18
N GLY A 371 7.39 -4.89 2.04
CA GLY A 371 6.93 -6.02 1.23
C GLY A 371 7.63 -6.03 -0.13
N THR A 372 8.66 -6.87 -0.28
CA THR A 372 9.45 -6.99 -1.51
C THR A 372 9.51 -8.46 -1.95
N VAL A 373 10.18 -8.76 -3.07
CA VAL A 373 10.39 -10.17 -3.44
C VAL A 373 11.35 -10.86 -2.47
N SER A 374 12.29 -10.12 -1.85
CA SER A 374 13.32 -10.67 -0.97
C SER A 374 12.75 -11.35 0.29
N ASN A 375 11.59 -10.88 0.76
CA ASN A 375 10.89 -11.42 1.92
C ASN A 375 9.51 -12.02 1.58
N LEU A 376 9.25 -12.29 0.30
CA LEU A 376 8.06 -13.03 -0.13
C LEU A 376 8.20 -14.50 0.29
N VAL A 377 7.20 -15.03 0.98
CA VAL A 377 7.13 -16.44 1.35
C VAL A 377 6.11 -17.15 0.46
N LEU A 378 6.60 -18.09 -0.33
CA LEU A 378 5.80 -18.97 -1.16
C LEU A 378 5.52 -20.28 -0.41
N GLU A 379 4.24 -20.60 -0.21
CA GLU A 379 3.83 -21.85 0.46
C GLU A 379 3.03 -22.71 -0.52
N GLN A 380 3.43 -23.98 -0.68
CA GLN A 380 2.75 -24.93 -1.55
C GLN A 380 1.68 -25.70 -0.78
N GLY A 381 0.45 -25.71 -1.29
CA GLY A 381 -0.65 -26.45 -0.68
C GLY A 381 -0.50 -27.96 -0.85
N ARG A 382 -0.86 -28.71 0.19
CA ARG A 382 -0.93 -30.17 0.15
C ARG A 382 -2.27 -30.61 -0.43
N VAL A 383 -2.26 -31.03 -1.69
CA VAL A 383 -3.42 -31.56 -2.42
C VAL A 383 -3.79 -32.95 -1.89
N ALA A 384 -5.08 -33.15 -1.58
CA ALA A 384 -5.61 -34.42 -1.11
C ALA A 384 -6.03 -35.36 -2.26
N GLN A 385 -6.56 -34.78 -3.34
CA GLN A 385 -6.99 -35.49 -4.54
C GLN A 385 -6.49 -34.74 -5.78
N HIS A 386 -5.59 -35.36 -6.54
CA HIS A 386 -4.96 -34.76 -7.72
C HIS A 386 -5.84 -34.84 -8.98
N SER A 387 -6.60 -35.93 -9.13
CA SER A 387 -7.37 -36.18 -10.35
C SER A 387 -8.86 -36.42 -10.06
N LEU A 388 -9.72 -35.95 -10.95
CA LEU A 388 -11.17 -36.21 -10.93
C LEU A 388 -11.76 -36.20 -12.34
N THR A 389 -12.98 -36.70 -12.47
CA THR A 389 -13.71 -36.73 -13.75
C THR A 389 -15.11 -36.16 -13.53
N VAL A 390 -15.52 -35.26 -14.42
CA VAL A 390 -16.79 -34.53 -14.36
C VAL A 390 -17.56 -34.80 -15.63
N GLY A 391 -18.72 -35.45 -15.50
CA GLY A 391 -19.63 -35.65 -16.63
C GLY A 391 -20.36 -34.37 -17.01
N ALA A 392 -20.96 -34.36 -18.20
CA ALA A 392 -21.83 -33.29 -18.68
C ALA A 392 -22.90 -32.86 -17.64
N GLY A 393 -23.02 -31.55 -17.43
CA GLY A 393 -23.93 -30.93 -16.46
C GLY A 393 -23.60 -31.21 -14.99
N GLN A 394 -22.40 -31.74 -14.68
CA GLN A 394 -21.98 -32.05 -13.32
C GLN A 394 -20.90 -31.08 -12.81
N GLN A 395 -20.69 -31.13 -11.51
CA GLN A 395 -19.57 -30.50 -10.82
C GLN A 395 -18.91 -31.49 -9.87
N ALA A 396 -17.61 -31.34 -9.66
CA ALA A 396 -16.84 -32.10 -8.68
C ALA A 396 -15.88 -31.17 -7.93
N THR A 397 -15.41 -31.61 -6.78
CA THR A 397 -14.48 -30.86 -5.95
C THR A 397 -13.24 -31.67 -5.61
N ALA A 398 -12.11 -30.98 -5.47
CA ALA A 398 -10.88 -31.48 -4.87
C ALA A 398 -10.43 -30.50 -3.78
N THR A 399 -9.67 -30.97 -2.78
CA THR A 399 -9.22 -30.11 -1.68
C THR A 399 -7.71 -30.09 -1.52
N ALA A 400 -7.22 -28.99 -0.98
CA ALA A 400 -5.85 -28.80 -0.55
C ALA A 400 -5.82 -28.15 0.83
N SER A 401 -4.72 -28.34 1.56
CA SER A 401 -4.53 -27.77 2.89
C SER A 401 -3.16 -27.14 3.06
N PHE A 402 -3.10 -26.12 3.89
CA PHE A 402 -1.87 -25.44 4.30
C PHE A 402 -1.63 -25.64 5.79
N ALA A 403 -0.36 -25.82 6.18
CA ALA A 403 0.02 -26.05 7.57
C ALA A 403 0.36 -24.77 8.35
N PRO A 404 1.02 -23.74 7.77
CA PRO A 404 1.29 -22.48 8.47
C PRO A 404 0.07 -21.57 8.57
N ASP A 405 0.02 -20.76 9.63
CA ASP A 405 -0.96 -19.68 9.80
C ASP A 405 -0.39 -18.36 9.24
N TYR A 406 -0.06 -18.37 7.95
CA TYR A 406 0.41 -17.18 7.24
C TYR A 406 -0.77 -16.35 6.74
N ARG A 407 -0.52 -15.06 6.47
CA ARG A 407 -1.50 -14.22 5.78
C ARG A 407 -1.36 -14.32 4.27
N VAL A 408 -2.47 -14.60 3.61
CA VAL A 408 -2.56 -14.64 2.15
C VAL A 408 -2.43 -13.22 1.59
N GLU A 409 -1.61 -13.05 0.58
CA GLU A 409 -1.66 -11.89 -0.31
C GLU A 409 -2.36 -12.29 -1.61
N GLN A 410 -1.86 -13.36 -2.24
CA GLN A 410 -2.39 -13.87 -3.50
C GLN A 410 -2.32 -15.40 -3.54
N MET A 411 -3.10 -16.02 -4.42
CA MET A 411 -3.09 -17.47 -4.63
C MET A 411 -3.03 -17.78 -6.12
N THR A 412 -2.22 -18.75 -6.51
CA THR A 412 -2.23 -19.29 -7.87
C THR A 412 -2.66 -20.75 -7.88
N VAL A 413 -3.45 -21.14 -8.88
CA VAL A 413 -3.92 -22.52 -9.09
C VAL A 413 -3.52 -22.99 -10.47
N THR A 414 -2.65 -23.99 -10.54
CA THR A 414 -2.27 -24.65 -11.80
C THR A 414 -3.13 -25.88 -12.01
N VAL A 415 -3.70 -26.04 -13.19
CA VAL A 415 -4.49 -27.23 -13.58
C VAL A 415 -3.88 -27.91 -14.80
N ASP A 416 -4.12 -29.22 -14.91
CA ASP A 416 -3.93 -30.02 -16.11
C ASP A 416 -5.26 -30.73 -16.39
N ILE A 417 -5.96 -30.28 -17.44
CA ILE A 417 -7.28 -30.74 -17.82
C ILE A 417 -7.25 -31.31 -19.23
N GLU A 418 -7.98 -32.40 -19.45
CA GLU A 418 -8.33 -32.97 -20.74
C GLU A 418 -9.87 -33.00 -20.85
N ALA A 419 -10.45 -32.50 -21.93
CA ALA A 419 -11.88 -32.44 -22.15
C ALA A 419 -12.23 -32.59 -23.63
N ASP A 420 -13.46 -33.03 -23.91
CA ASP A 420 -13.97 -33.12 -25.29
C ASP A 420 -14.13 -31.73 -25.95
N SER A 421 -14.31 -30.69 -25.15
CA SER A 421 -14.21 -29.27 -25.51
C SER A 421 -13.86 -28.50 -24.23
N LEU A 422 -13.08 -27.41 -24.36
CA LEU A 422 -12.85 -26.50 -23.23
C LEU A 422 -14.04 -25.55 -22.99
N ASP A 423 -15.02 -25.53 -23.88
CA ASP A 423 -16.26 -24.78 -23.69
C ASP A 423 -17.06 -25.36 -22.52
N GLY A 424 -17.74 -24.49 -21.79
CA GLY A 424 -18.51 -24.89 -20.61
C GLY A 424 -17.68 -25.29 -19.39
N ILE A 425 -16.34 -25.12 -19.42
CA ILE A 425 -15.50 -25.32 -18.23
C ILE A 425 -15.66 -24.14 -17.26
N VAL A 426 -15.94 -24.49 -16.00
CA VAL A 426 -15.96 -23.54 -14.88
C VAL A 426 -14.97 -24.02 -13.83
N ILE A 427 -14.06 -23.13 -13.42
CA ILE A 427 -13.07 -23.41 -12.37
C ILE A 427 -13.19 -22.35 -11.30
N LYS A 428 -13.37 -22.78 -10.05
CA LYS A 428 -13.42 -21.90 -8.88
C LYS A 428 -12.48 -22.40 -7.80
N LEU A 429 -11.84 -21.46 -7.12
CA LEU A 429 -11.18 -21.71 -5.85
C LEU A 429 -12.06 -21.15 -4.72
N ILE A 430 -12.36 -21.97 -3.73
CA ILE A 430 -13.14 -21.60 -2.55
C ILE A 430 -12.22 -21.67 -1.34
N SER A 431 -12.08 -20.57 -0.63
CA SER A 431 -11.23 -20.50 0.56
C SER A 431 -11.92 -21.11 1.80
N PRO A 432 -11.17 -21.36 2.89
CA PRO A 432 -11.74 -21.92 4.12
C PRO A 432 -12.90 -21.10 4.72
N ASN A 433 -12.94 -19.78 4.44
CA ASN A 433 -14.00 -18.88 4.89
C ASN A 433 -15.21 -18.81 3.93
N GLY A 434 -15.12 -19.49 2.78
CA GLY A 434 -16.19 -19.53 1.77
C GLY A 434 -16.06 -18.49 0.65
N MET A 435 -15.02 -17.64 0.64
CA MET A 435 -14.77 -16.71 -0.47
C MET A 435 -14.52 -17.47 -1.77
N VAL A 436 -15.30 -17.13 -2.80
CA VAL A 436 -15.22 -17.77 -4.12
C VAL A 436 -14.38 -16.91 -5.06
N SER A 437 -13.32 -17.49 -5.59
CA SER A 437 -12.55 -16.95 -6.72
C SER A 437 -12.94 -17.70 -7.99
N GLN A 438 -13.72 -17.07 -8.86
CA GLN A 438 -13.97 -17.59 -10.20
C GLN A 438 -12.72 -17.40 -11.07
N LEU A 439 -11.97 -18.50 -11.24
CA LEU A 439 -10.72 -18.52 -11.98
C LEU A 439 -10.97 -18.63 -13.49
N MET A 440 -12.03 -19.35 -13.87
CA MET A 440 -12.44 -19.55 -15.25
C MET A 440 -13.96 -19.65 -15.34
N LYS A 441 -14.51 -19.03 -16.39
CA LYS A 441 -15.93 -19.02 -16.73
C LYS A 441 -16.04 -19.09 -18.24
N THR A 442 -15.93 -20.30 -18.80
CA THR A 442 -15.83 -20.59 -20.24
C THR A 442 -14.67 -19.87 -20.94
N PRO A 443 -13.72 -20.58 -21.56
CA PRO A 443 -12.53 -19.96 -22.14
C PRO A 443 -12.84 -19.12 -23.38
N PHE A 444 -13.84 -19.52 -24.16
CA PHE A 444 -14.26 -18.85 -25.39
C PHE A 444 -15.78 -18.95 -25.52
N ASN A 445 -16.44 -17.87 -25.97
CA ASN A 445 -17.81 -17.96 -26.47
C ASN A 445 -17.71 -18.08 -27.99
N SER A 446 -18.03 -19.26 -28.54
CA SER A 446 -17.98 -19.55 -29.97
C SER A 446 -19.04 -18.82 -30.82
N ASP A 447 -19.85 -17.94 -30.21
CA ASP A 447 -20.98 -17.28 -30.87
C ASP A 447 -20.61 -15.98 -31.62
N ASP A 448 -19.33 -15.58 -31.68
CA ASP A 448 -18.91 -14.43 -32.51
C ASP A 448 -18.35 -14.92 -33.86
N ASP A 449 -19.21 -14.83 -34.87
CA ASP A 449 -19.01 -15.18 -36.30
C ASP A 449 -17.89 -14.36 -37.01
N ASP A 450 -16.94 -13.76 -36.28
CA ASP A 450 -15.89 -12.88 -36.83
C ASP A 450 -14.47 -13.47 -36.74
N HIS A 451 -14.33 -14.69 -36.19
CA HIS A 451 -13.21 -15.55 -36.57
C HIS A 451 -13.49 -16.05 -37.98
N GLY A 452 -12.91 -15.36 -38.95
CA GLY A 452 -13.03 -15.66 -40.36
C GLY A 452 -13.01 -17.16 -40.62
N ASP A 453 -14.03 -17.61 -41.35
CA ASP A 453 -14.21 -18.90 -42.01
C ASP A 453 -13.00 -19.23 -42.91
N ASP A 454 -11.83 -19.39 -42.30
CA ASP A 454 -10.73 -20.17 -42.81
C ASP A 454 -11.06 -21.60 -42.38
N GLY A 455 -11.82 -22.32 -43.21
CA GLY A 455 -12.32 -23.66 -42.97
C GLY A 455 -11.25 -24.74 -42.78
N ASP A 456 -10.45 -24.61 -41.72
CA ASP A 456 -9.73 -25.65 -40.99
C ASP A 456 -10.46 -25.86 -39.65
N ASP A 457 -11.42 -26.79 -39.66
CA ASP A 457 -12.09 -27.36 -38.48
C ASP A 457 -11.09 -28.15 -37.59
N ASP A 458 -9.96 -27.58 -37.14
CA ASP A 458 -8.87 -28.40 -36.56
C ASP A 458 -8.11 -27.85 -35.33
N ASP A 459 -8.58 -26.80 -34.65
CA ASP A 459 -8.03 -26.39 -33.33
C ASP A 459 -9.07 -26.50 -32.21
N ASP A 460 -9.72 -27.68 -32.10
CA ASP A 460 -10.40 -28.11 -30.88
C ASP A 460 -9.35 -28.29 -29.78
N ASN A 461 -8.98 -27.21 -29.08
CA ASN A 461 -8.12 -27.35 -27.92
C ASN A 461 -8.88 -28.22 -26.91
N THR A 462 -8.38 -29.44 -26.71
CA THR A 462 -8.96 -30.45 -25.82
C THR A 462 -8.18 -30.53 -24.51
N THR A 463 -7.13 -29.73 -24.35
CA THR A 463 -6.25 -29.76 -23.18
C THR A 463 -5.99 -28.36 -22.63
N LEU A 464 -5.98 -28.24 -21.31
CA LEU A 464 -5.64 -26.99 -20.64
C LEU A 464 -4.61 -27.27 -19.55
N HIS A 465 -3.37 -26.86 -19.81
CA HIS A 465 -2.35 -26.72 -18.77
C HIS A 465 -2.09 -25.24 -18.55
N TYR A 466 -2.56 -24.72 -17.41
CA TYR A 466 -2.55 -23.28 -17.16
C TYR A 466 -2.61 -22.96 -15.67
N THR A 467 -2.01 -21.83 -15.28
CA THR A 467 -2.00 -21.32 -13.91
C THR A 467 -2.86 -20.08 -13.82
N PHE A 468 -3.89 -20.10 -12.99
CA PHE A 468 -4.77 -18.97 -12.72
C PHE A 468 -4.33 -18.21 -11.47
N ASN A 469 -4.61 -16.90 -11.39
CA ASN A 469 -4.35 -16.07 -10.22
C ASN A 469 -5.67 -15.61 -9.54
N THR A 470 -5.59 -15.35 -8.24
CA THR A 470 -6.61 -14.61 -7.49
C THR A 470 -5.97 -13.79 -6.38
N VAL A 471 -6.43 -12.55 -6.25
CA VAL A 471 -6.05 -11.65 -5.15
C VAL A 471 -7.16 -11.52 -4.10
N LEU A 472 -8.31 -12.18 -4.27
CA LEU A 472 -9.55 -11.93 -3.50
C LEU A 472 -9.51 -12.43 -2.05
N ASN A 473 -8.45 -13.13 -1.65
CA ASN A 473 -8.26 -13.65 -0.30
C ASN A 473 -7.20 -12.87 0.52
N TRP A 474 -6.76 -11.71 0.03
CA TRP A 474 -5.78 -10.85 0.70
C TRP A 474 -6.13 -10.61 2.18
N GLY A 475 -5.13 -10.72 3.05
CA GLY A 475 -5.24 -10.52 4.49
C GLY A 475 -5.86 -11.70 5.26
N SER A 476 -6.41 -12.70 4.57
CA SER A 476 -7.03 -13.88 5.19
C SER A 476 -5.98 -14.84 5.74
N ASP A 477 -6.35 -15.61 6.77
CA ASP A 477 -5.53 -16.73 7.26
C ASP A 477 -5.41 -17.80 6.15
N LEU A 478 -4.18 -18.27 5.91
CA LEU A 478 -3.89 -19.31 4.92
C LEU A 478 -4.34 -20.69 5.39
N GLY A 479 -4.27 -20.93 6.70
CA GLY A 479 -4.57 -22.21 7.32
C GLY A 479 -6.02 -22.66 7.08
N GLY A 480 -6.21 -23.94 6.80
CA GLY A 480 -7.53 -24.53 6.56
C GLY A 480 -7.62 -25.33 5.27
N GLU A 481 -8.84 -25.75 4.93
CA GLU A 481 -9.14 -26.50 3.72
C GLU A 481 -9.58 -25.55 2.59
N TRP A 482 -8.84 -25.59 1.49
CA TRP A 482 -9.15 -24.89 0.25
C TRP A 482 -9.78 -25.87 -0.72
N THR A 483 -10.87 -25.47 -1.39
CA THR A 483 -11.62 -26.33 -2.31
C THR A 483 -11.49 -25.82 -3.74
N LEU A 484 -10.96 -26.65 -4.63
CA LEU A 484 -11.09 -26.48 -6.07
C LEU A 484 -12.43 -27.08 -6.52
N GLU A 485 -13.32 -26.27 -7.08
CA GLU A 485 -14.55 -26.72 -7.73
C GLU A 485 -14.37 -26.66 -9.25
N ILE A 486 -14.67 -27.78 -9.92
CA ILE A 486 -14.64 -27.90 -11.39
C ILE A 486 -16.03 -28.29 -11.87
N GLY A 487 -16.57 -27.51 -12.80
CA GLY A 487 -17.85 -27.74 -13.47
C GLY A 487 -17.66 -28.02 -14.95
N ASN A 488 -18.49 -28.94 -15.47
CA ASN A 488 -18.67 -29.17 -16.91
C ASN A 488 -20.11 -28.79 -17.26
N THR A 489 -20.30 -27.61 -17.86
CA THR A 489 -21.63 -27.12 -18.26
C THR A 489 -22.02 -27.53 -19.68
N ALA A 490 -21.22 -28.35 -20.37
CA ALA A 490 -21.57 -28.86 -21.69
C ALA A 490 -22.73 -29.87 -21.60
N ASP A 491 -23.49 -29.99 -22.70
CA ASP A 491 -24.63 -30.91 -22.82
C ASP A 491 -24.21 -32.39 -22.95
N SER A 492 -22.95 -32.64 -23.33
CA SER A 492 -22.40 -33.98 -23.49
C SER A 492 -20.89 -33.98 -23.26
N GLY A 493 -20.28 -35.16 -23.22
CA GLY A 493 -18.84 -35.31 -23.03
C GLY A 493 -18.38 -35.38 -21.58
N THR A 494 -17.06 -35.47 -21.41
CA THR A 494 -16.40 -35.63 -20.12
C THR A 494 -15.24 -34.65 -19.99
N LEU A 495 -15.10 -34.06 -18.80
CA LEU A 495 -13.93 -33.30 -18.38
C LEU A 495 -13.13 -34.13 -17.40
N ARG A 496 -11.83 -34.24 -17.62
CA ARG A 496 -10.89 -34.91 -16.72
C ARG A 496 -9.86 -33.92 -16.20
N LEU A 497 -9.81 -33.76 -14.89
CA LEU A 497 -8.67 -33.17 -14.21
C LEU A 497 -7.61 -34.26 -14.03
N ASN A 498 -6.46 -34.09 -14.67
CA ASN A 498 -5.31 -34.99 -14.56
C ASN A 498 -4.49 -34.68 -13.31
N ASP A 499 -4.23 -33.39 -13.07
CA ASP A 499 -3.52 -32.90 -11.89
C ASP A 499 -3.91 -31.45 -11.59
N TRP A 500 -3.65 -31.02 -10.37
CA TRP A 500 -3.66 -29.60 -10.00
C TRP A 500 -2.71 -29.31 -8.84
N SER A 501 -2.33 -28.05 -8.72
CA SER A 501 -1.56 -27.54 -7.60
C SER A 501 -2.05 -26.15 -7.19
N ILE A 502 -1.80 -25.78 -5.94
CA ILE A 502 -2.13 -24.47 -5.40
C ILE A 502 -0.93 -23.91 -4.62
N LEU A 503 -0.60 -22.66 -4.90
CA LEU A 503 0.52 -21.93 -4.31
C LEU A 503 0.02 -20.63 -3.70
N ALA A 504 0.43 -20.35 -2.47
CA ALA A 504 0.13 -19.12 -1.76
C ALA A 504 1.34 -18.17 -1.78
N TYR A 505 1.08 -16.90 -2.06
CA TYR A 505 1.98 -15.78 -1.89
C TYR A 505 1.65 -15.12 -0.56
N THR A 506 2.63 -15.02 0.33
CA THR A 506 2.37 -14.61 1.73
C THR A 506 3.44 -13.68 2.27
N ALA A 507 3.04 -12.88 3.25
CA ALA A 507 3.94 -12.15 4.15
C ALA A 507 4.60 -13.05 5.22
N GLY A 508 4.39 -14.36 5.18
CA GLY A 508 4.82 -15.28 6.23
C GLY A 508 4.07 -15.05 7.55
N ASN A 509 4.77 -15.23 8.68
CA ASN A 509 4.23 -14.92 10.00
C ASN A 509 4.26 -13.40 10.22
N VAL A 510 3.08 -12.78 10.23
CA VAL A 510 2.95 -11.35 10.53
C VAL A 510 2.68 -11.22 12.04
N GLY A 511 3.67 -10.75 12.81
CA GLY A 511 3.52 -10.45 14.25
C GLY A 511 2.56 -9.29 14.50
N GLY A 512 2.32 -8.91 15.77
CA GLY A 512 1.61 -7.71 16.23
C GLY A 512 0.14 -7.54 15.80
N GLY A 513 -0.18 -7.67 14.51
CA GLY A 513 -1.46 -7.35 13.89
C GLY A 513 -1.64 -5.84 13.69
N THR A 514 -2.15 -5.39 12.54
CA THR A 514 -2.47 -3.98 12.30
C THR A 514 -3.92 -3.86 11.93
N GLN A 515 -4.75 -3.24 12.78
CA GLN A 515 -6.13 -2.91 12.44
C GLN A 515 -6.17 -1.61 11.64
N ILE A 516 -6.56 -1.68 10.37
CA ILE A 516 -6.64 -0.52 9.46
C ILE A 516 -8.07 0.00 9.40
N PHE A 517 -8.25 1.30 9.60
CA PHE A 517 -9.53 1.99 9.49
C PHE A 517 -9.56 2.98 8.33
N THR A 518 -10.69 3.02 7.63
CA THR A 518 -11.00 3.99 6.57
C THR A 518 -12.32 4.69 6.89
N ASP A 519 -12.63 5.78 6.19
CA ASP A 519 -13.90 6.51 6.38
C ASP A 519 -15.16 5.65 6.09
N GLU A 520 -15.00 4.42 5.61
CA GLU A 520 -16.09 3.45 5.49
C GLU A 520 -16.44 2.74 6.81
N PHE A 521 -15.61 2.85 7.86
CA PHE A 521 -15.77 2.13 9.13
C PHE A 521 -17.19 2.24 9.70
N ALA A 522 -17.71 3.46 9.85
CA ALA A 522 -19.02 3.72 10.43
C ALA A 522 -20.15 3.01 9.67
N ARG A 523 -20.07 2.97 8.33
CA ARG A 523 -21.07 2.31 7.48
C ARG A 523 -21.10 0.80 7.74
N PHE A 524 -19.94 0.17 7.89
CA PHE A 524 -19.86 -1.28 8.09
C PHE A 524 -20.13 -1.68 9.55
N SER A 525 -19.74 -0.88 10.53
CA SER A 525 -20.08 -1.13 11.94
C SER A 525 -21.59 -1.07 12.20
N ASP A 526 -22.32 -0.21 11.47
CA ASP A 526 -23.78 -0.10 11.59
C ASP A 526 -24.51 -1.37 11.14
N THR A 527 -23.93 -2.15 10.22
CA THR A 527 -24.52 -3.39 9.71
C THR A 527 -23.90 -4.65 10.33
N GLN A 528 -22.68 -4.55 10.87
CA GLN A 528 -21.90 -5.62 11.48
C GLN A 528 -21.34 -5.17 12.84
N SER A 529 -22.18 -5.26 13.87
CA SER A 529 -21.86 -4.73 15.22
C SER A 529 -20.62 -5.34 15.88
N GLU A 530 -20.15 -6.50 15.41
CA GLU A 530 -18.92 -7.14 15.89
C GLU A 530 -17.65 -6.32 15.55
N ARG A 531 -17.70 -5.44 14.54
CA ARG A 531 -16.55 -4.65 14.07
C ARG A 531 -16.06 -3.59 15.07
N VAL A 532 -16.82 -3.33 16.13
CA VAL A 532 -16.47 -2.35 17.16
C VAL A 532 -15.77 -2.96 18.38
N MET A 533 -15.58 -4.28 18.40
CA MET A 533 -14.93 -5.00 19.49
C MET A 533 -13.56 -5.48 19.01
N LEU A 534 -12.48 -4.92 19.57
CA LEU A 534 -11.11 -5.23 19.15
C LEU A 534 -10.33 -5.88 20.29
N ASP A 535 -9.81 -7.07 20.03
CA ASP A 535 -8.81 -7.73 20.86
C ASP A 535 -7.44 -7.65 20.18
N ALA A 536 -6.38 -7.53 20.99
CA ALA A 536 -5.01 -7.39 20.50
C ALA A 536 -4.12 -8.52 20.98
N ALA A 537 -3.22 -8.96 20.09
CA ALA A 537 -1.99 -9.61 20.52
C ALA A 537 -0.99 -8.54 20.98
N ASN A 538 0.08 -8.94 21.67
CA ASN A 538 1.15 -7.99 22.00
C ASN A 538 1.79 -7.44 20.71
N GLY A 539 1.84 -6.11 20.58
CA GLY A 539 2.36 -5.41 19.40
C GLY A 539 1.30 -4.91 18.43
N THR A 540 0.00 -4.99 18.76
CA THR A 540 -1.06 -4.56 17.83
C THR A 540 -1.02 -3.06 17.55
N THR A 541 -1.17 -2.71 16.28
CA THR A 541 -1.31 -1.34 15.78
C THR A 541 -2.78 -1.03 15.50
N LEU A 542 -3.28 0.11 15.98
CA LEU A 542 -4.52 0.74 15.51
C LEU A 542 -4.13 1.82 14.49
N ASN A 543 -4.43 1.61 13.22
CA ASN A 543 -4.11 2.54 12.14
C ASN A 543 -5.36 3.19 11.56
N ALA A 544 -5.62 4.43 11.94
CA ALA A 544 -6.70 5.27 11.42
C ALA A 544 -6.18 6.42 10.53
N ALA A 545 -5.02 6.26 9.88
CA ALA A 545 -4.47 7.31 9.01
C ALA A 545 -5.44 7.68 7.87
N ALA A 546 -6.20 6.72 7.34
CA ALA A 546 -7.21 6.95 6.29
C ALA A 546 -8.58 7.44 6.81
N ILE A 547 -8.63 7.98 8.03
CA ILE A 547 -9.82 8.63 8.59
C ILE A 547 -9.69 10.15 8.46
N THR A 548 -10.74 10.81 7.98
CA THR A 548 -10.79 12.29 7.90
C THR A 548 -11.54 12.94 9.07
N SER A 549 -12.35 12.17 9.80
CA SER A 549 -13.02 12.62 11.02
C SER A 549 -12.11 12.57 12.25
N SER A 550 -12.51 13.21 13.35
CA SER A 550 -11.77 13.09 14.62
C SER A 550 -11.75 11.65 15.13
N VAL A 551 -10.56 11.20 15.55
CA VAL A 551 -10.29 9.90 16.17
C VAL A 551 -9.92 10.11 17.64
N ARG A 552 -10.42 9.24 18.51
CA ARG A 552 -9.95 9.10 19.89
C ARG A 552 -9.55 7.66 20.14
N PHE A 553 -8.27 7.40 20.38
CA PHE A 553 -7.81 6.12 20.91
C PHE A 553 -7.40 6.29 22.38
N ASP A 554 -7.97 5.48 23.26
CA ASP A 554 -7.75 5.55 24.70
C ASP A 554 -7.45 4.17 25.27
N LEU A 555 -6.16 3.83 25.30
CA LEU A 555 -5.68 2.55 25.83
C LEU A 555 -5.73 2.49 27.36
N ALA A 556 -5.76 3.64 28.04
CA ALA A 556 -5.86 3.70 29.49
C ALA A 556 -7.23 3.21 30.00
N ASN A 557 -8.31 3.51 29.26
CA ASN A 557 -9.68 3.13 29.64
C ASN A 557 -10.28 2.01 28.78
N GLY A 558 -9.67 1.69 27.63
CA GLY A 558 -10.17 0.68 26.69
C GLY A 558 -11.40 1.11 25.90
N LEU A 559 -11.66 2.43 25.80
CA LEU A 559 -12.83 2.97 25.11
C LEU A 559 -12.43 4.06 24.12
N SER A 560 -12.69 3.84 22.85
CA SER A 560 -12.19 4.66 21.74
C SER A 560 -13.32 5.07 20.80
N TRP A 561 -13.07 6.03 19.90
CA TRP A 561 -14.04 6.52 18.93
C TRP A 561 -13.39 6.85 17.59
N ILE A 562 -14.11 6.57 16.51
CA ILE A 562 -13.85 7.09 15.17
C ILE A 562 -15.08 7.88 14.75
N GLY A 563 -14.95 9.20 14.63
CA GLY A 563 -16.08 10.09 14.44
C GLY A 563 -17.08 9.97 15.60
N ALA A 564 -18.27 9.46 15.29
CA ALA A 564 -19.32 9.21 16.28
C ALA A 564 -19.43 7.74 16.72
N THR A 565 -18.68 6.84 16.10
CA THR A 565 -18.75 5.40 16.34
C THR A 565 -17.79 5.02 17.46
N GLU A 566 -18.34 4.42 18.52
CA GLU A 566 -17.57 3.90 19.65
C GLU A 566 -16.91 2.56 19.30
N ILE A 567 -15.70 2.36 19.82
CA ILE A 567 -14.91 1.14 19.72
C ILE A 567 -14.54 0.71 21.14
N THR A 568 -14.83 -0.53 21.49
CA THR A 568 -14.37 -1.14 22.73
C THR A 568 -13.10 -1.94 22.46
N LEU A 569 -12.04 -1.62 23.20
CA LEU A 569 -10.79 -2.35 23.21
C LEU A 569 -10.82 -3.33 24.37
N GLY A 570 -10.58 -4.61 24.08
CA GLY A 570 -10.54 -5.67 25.09
C GLY A 570 -9.34 -5.54 26.02
N ASP A 571 -8.33 -6.40 25.85
CA ASP A 571 -7.06 -6.24 26.59
C ASP A 571 -6.20 -5.14 25.96
N THR A 572 -6.17 -3.97 26.61
CA THR A 572 -5.41 -2.83 26.09
C THR A 572 -3.90 -3.02 26.17
N SER A 573 -3.42 -4.00 26.93
CA SER A 573 -1.99 -4.28 27.10
C SER A 573 -1.34 -4.87 25.84
N GLY A 574 -2.12 -5.37 24.89
CA GLY A 574 -1.62 -5.85 23.60
C GLY A 574 -1.27 -4.73 22.62
N PHE A 575 -2.00 -3.60 22.69
CA PHE A 575 -1.78 -2.48 21.77
C PHE A 575 -0.50 -1.72 22.12
N ARG A 576 0.27 -1.38 21.08
CA ARG A 576 1.53 -0.65 21.20
C ARG A 576 1.57 0.58 20.32
N HIS A 577 0.93 0.56 19.15
CA HIS A 577 1.04 1.64 18.18
C HIS A 577 -0.34 2.24 17.87
N LEU A 578 -0.45 3.56 17.97
CA LEU A 578 -1.66 4.31 17.64
C LEU A 578 -1.35 5.31 16.53
N VAL A 579 -2.07 5.20 15.42
CA VAL A 579 -1.98 6.15 14.30
C VAL A 579 -3.37 6.74 14.08
N SER A 580 -3.46 8.08 14.06
CA SER A 580 -4.69 8.80 13.71
C SER A 580 -4.54 9.57 12.39
N GLY A 581 -5.59 10.28 11.98
CA GLY A 581 -5.81 10.71 10.60
C GLY A 581 -5.78 12.22 10.42
N ASP A 582 -6.70 12.74 9.60
CA ASP A 582 -6.76 14.17 9.25
C ASP A 582 -7.66 14.99 10.22
N GLY A 583 -8.23 14.34 11.24
CA GLY A 583 -9.10 14.94 12.24
C GLY A 583 -8.38 15.80 13.28
N ASN A 584 -9.12 16.31 14.26
CA ASN A 584 -8.50 16.79 15.50
C ASN A 584 -8.58 15.64 16.50
N ASP A 585 -7.47 14.95 16.69
CA ASP A 585 -7.46 13.62 17.28
C ASP A 585 -6.98 13.62 18.72
N THR A 586 -7.26 12.53 19.43
CA THR A 586 -6.80 12.29 20.79
C THR A 586 -6.22 10.89 20.90
N LEU A 587 -4.92 10.80 21.18
CA LEU A 587 -4.23 9.54 21.40
C LEU A 587 -3.79 9.45 22.87
N ILE A 588 -4.24 8.42 23.58
CA ILE A 588 -3.90 8.18 24.98
C ILE A 588 -3.33 6.76 25.10
N GLY A 589 -2.06 6.69 25.48
CA GLY A 589 -1.34 5.44 25.72
C GLY A 589 -1.73 4.73 27.03
N ASN A 590 -1.07 3.62 27.30
CA ASN A 590 -1.24 2.79 28.49
C ASN A 590 0.03 2.84 29.37
N GLY A 591 0.29 1.79 30.15
CA GLY A 591 1.48 1.68 31.00
C GLY A 591 2.70 1.03 30.33
N ALA A 592 2.60 0.70 29.05
CA ALA A 592 3.68 0.10 28.27
C ALA A 592 4.28 1.13 27.32
N ALA A 593 5.45 0.82 26.74
CA ALA A 593 6.05 1.69 25.74
C ALA A 593 5.12 1.80 24.52
N ASN A 594 4.61 3.00 24.24
CA ASN A 594 3.72 3.26 23.13
C ASN A 594 4.35 4.15 22.06
N ILE A 595 3.81 3.96 20.86
CA ILE A 595 4.18 4.67 19.65
C ILE A 595 2.95 5.39 19.18
N LEU A 596 3.06 6.69 18.99
CA LEU A 596 1.92 7.57 18.77
C LEU A 596 2.19 8.44 17.54
N MET A 597 1.27 8.41 16.58
CA MET A 597 1.36 9.17 15.34
C MET A 597 0.04 9.90 15.09
N ALA A 598 0.03 11.19 15.40
CA ALA A 598 -1.22 11.96 15.50
C ALA A 598 -1.77 12.47 14.15
N GLY A 599 -1.04 12.31 13.04
CA GLY A 599 -1.52 12.72 11.72
C GLY A 599 -1.59 14.25 11.53
N ARG A 600 -2.64 14.74 10.85
CA ARG A 600 -2.89 16.18 10.63
C ARG A 600 -3.85 16.71 11.71
N GLY A 601 -4.22 17.99 11.60
CA GLY A 601 -5.11 18.64 12.57
C GLY A 601 -4.46 19.04 13.90
N ASN A 602 -5.25 19.52 14.86
CA ASN A 602 -4.74 19.90 16.18
C ASN A 602 -5.01 18.76 17.14
N ASN A 603 -3.95 18.03 17.50
CA ASN A 603 -4.09 16.78 18.22
C ASN A 603 -3.72 16.92 19.69
N HIS A 604 -4.27 16.02 20.49
CA HIS A 604 -3.87 15.83 21.87
C HIS A 604 -3.25 14.44 22.01
N VAL A 605 -2.01 14.38 22.49
CA VAL A 605 -1.32 13.12 22.71
C VAL A 605 -0.91 13.04 24.16
N ASP A 606 -1.27 11.95 24.83
CA ASP A 606 -0.80 11.60 26.16
C ASP A 606 -0.16 10.21 26.08
N GLY A 607 1.14 10.11 26.31
CA GLY A 607 1.83 8.82 26.30
C GLY A 607 1.36 7.89 27.42
N GLY A 608 0.86 8.44 28.52
CA GLY A 608 0.54 7.66 29.71
C GLY A 608 1.78 7.41 30.55
N ALA A 609 2.04 6.15 30.89
CA ALA A 609 3.21 5.77 31.67
C ALA A 609 4.06 4.80 30.86
N GLY A 610 5.38 4.88 31.02
CA GLY A 610 6.31 4.06 30.24
C GLY A 610 7.21 4.93 29.37
N LEU A 611 7.82 4.32 28.36
CA LEU A 611 8.64 5.03 27.39
C LEU A 611 7.80 5.29 26.14
N ASP A 612 7.34 6.51 25.99
CA ASP A 612 6.41 6.86 24.92
C ASP A 612 7.07 7.74 23.85
N VAL A 613 6.79 7.37 22.59
CA VAL A 613 7.40 7.98 21.42
C VAL A 613 6.34 8.56 20.52
N VAL A 614 6.48 9.84 20.19
CA VAL A 614 5.70 10.48 19.14
C VAL A 614 6.48 10.47 17.84
N ARG A 615 5.94 9.79 16.82
CA ARG A 615 6.52 9.74 15.47
C ARG A 615 5.94 10.86 14.61
N LEU A 616 6.83 11.53 13.88
CA LEU A 616 6.50 12.64 12.99
C LEU A 616 6.96 12.32 11.56
N ILE A 617 6.13 12.66 10.57
CA ILE A 617 6.35 12.36 9.15
C ILE A 617 7.28 13.43 8.56
N GLY A 618 8.59 13.19 8.63
CA GLY A 618 9.61 14.02 8.00
C GLY A 618 10.68 14.52 8.95
N ASP A 619 11.64 15.24 8.37
CA ASP A 619 12.83 15.71 9.07
C ASP A 619 12.51 16.72 10.18
N ARG A 620 13.35 16.76 11.21
CA ARG A 620 13.26 17.69 12.34
C ARG A 620 13.12 19.14 11.91
N SER A 621 13.79 19.56 10.83
CA SER A 621 13.73 20.94 10.31
C SER A 621 12.31 21.38 9.94
N ASN A 622 11.45 20.42 9.57
CA ASN A 622 10.06 20.64 9.17
C ASN A 622 9.14 20.94 10.35
N TYR A 623 9.64 20.92 11.58
CA TYR A 623 8.82 21.10 12.78
C TYR A 623 9.29 22.27 13.65
N GLY A 624 8.32 22.99 14.21
CA GLY A 624 8.49 23.90 15.34
C GLY A 624 8.15 23.17 16.63
N ILE A 625 8.98 23.31 17.66
CA ILE A 625 8.77 22.67 18.95
C ILE A 625 8.86 23.75 20.03
N GLU A 626 7.79 23.90 20.81
CA GLU A 626 7.70 24.85 21.93
C GLU A 626 7.49 24.07 23.23
N ARG A 627 8.24 24.42 24.28
CA ARG A 627 8.19 23.75 25.59
C ARG A 627 7.57 24.68 26.62
N HIS A 628 6.54 24.21 27.31
CA HIS A 628 5.87 24.93 28.39
C HIS A 628 5.62 23.97 29.56
N ASP A 629 6.45 24.09 30.60
CA ASP A 629 6.44 23.17 31.76
C ASP A 629 6.54 21.70 31.31
N ASP A 630 5.58 20.86 31.69
CA ASP A 630 5.51 19.43 31.33
C ASP A 630 4.82 19.16 29.98
N VAL A 631 4.46 20.20 29.23
CA VAL A 631 3.72 20.12 27.96
C VAL A 631 4.59 20.54 26.79
N LEU A 632 4.54 19.75 25.72
CA LEU A 632 5.21 20.04 24.46
C LEU A 632 4.19 20.40 23.39
N SER A 633 4.43 21.50 22.68
CA SER A 633 3.66 21.85 21.48
C SER A 633 4.52 21.59 20.25
N VAL A 634 4.06 20.74 19.35
CA VAL A 634 4.72 20.44 18.06
C VAL A 634 3.86 20.99 16.93
N ARG A 635 4.48 21.70 15.99
CA ARG A 635 3.81 22.27 14.82
C ARG A 635 4.56 21.86 13.56
N SER A 636 3.87 21.18 12.64
CA SER A 636 4.40 20.96 11.29
C SER A 636 4.44 22.26 10.49
N LYS A 637 5.54 22.49 9.77
CA LYS A 637 5.73 23.61 8.83
C LYS A 637 5.44 23.18 7.38
N THR A 638 5.41 21.87 7.12
CA THR A 638 5.28 21.29 5.77
C THR A 638 3.89 20.69 5.56
N LEU A 639 3.32 20.01 6.56
CA LEU A 639 1.97 19.47 6.48
C LEU A 639 0.96 20.59 6.52
N SER A 640 0.09 20.55 5.55
CA SER A 640 -0.55 21.73 5.01
C SER A 640 -1.77 22.22 5.79
N ASP A 641 -2.16 21.52 6.86
CA ASP A 641 -3.10 22.01 7.87
C ASP A 641 -2.45 22.71 9.07
N GLY A 642 -1.11 22.72 9.17
CA GLY A 642 -0.36 23.53 10.13
C GLY A 642 -0.84 23.39 11.58
N GLY A 643 -1.41 22.22 11.89
CA GLY A 643 -1.97 21.88 13.18
C GLY A 643 -0.93 21.91 14.28
N VAL A 644 -1.40 22.05 15.51
CA VAL A 644 -0.54 22.00 16.70
C VAL A 644 -0.90 20.76 17.48
N ASP A 645 0.07 19.88 17.65
CA ASP A 645 -0.01 18.73 18.53
C ASP A 645 0.42 19.14 19.92
N VAL A 646 -0.42 18.86 20.91
CA VAL A 646 -0.14 19.10 22.33
C VAL A 646 0.16 17.76 22.97
N LEU A 647 1.42 17.57 23.38
CA LEU A 647 1.94 16.31 23.87
C LEU A 647 2.19 16.37 25.39
N HIS A 648 1.73 15.33 26.09
CA HIS A 648 1.92 15.07 27.51
C HIS A 648 2.54 13.69 27.69
N ASN A 649 3.40 13.54 28.71
CA ASN A 649 4.00 12.25 29.08
C ASN A 649 4.62 11.52 27.88
N VAL A 650 5.39 12.27 27.09
CA VAL A 650 6.14 11.76 25.94
C VAL A 650 7.61 11.99 26.24
N GLU A 651 8.42 10.96 26.07
CA GLU A 651 9.85 10.97 26.33
C GLU A 651 10.65 11.28 25.06
N LEU A 652 10.21 10.77 23.91
CA LEU A 652 10.94 10.86 22.65
C LEU A 652 10.07 11.39 21.51
N LEU A 653 10.67 12.23 20.67
CA LEU A 653 10.16 12.57 19.35
C LEU A 653 11.04 11.90 18.30
N HIS A 654 10.43 11.16 17.39
CA HIS A 654 11.13 10.51 16.29
C HIS A 654 10.78 11.20 14.98
N PHE A 655 11.79 11.80 14.35
CA PHE A 655 11.74 12.38 13.00
C PHE A 655 12.39 11.40 12.00
N THR A 656 12.26 11.66 10.70
CA THR A 656 12.89 10.82 9.68
C THR A 656 14.42 10.82 9.77
N ASP A 657 15.01 11.95 10.18
CA ASP A 657 16.46 12.17 10.24
C ASP A 657 17.08 11.94 11.63
N GLN A 658 16.30 12.09 12.71
CA GLN A 658 16.85 12.05 14.08
C GLN A 658 15.81 11.78 15.17
N VAL A 659 16.29 11.40 16.35
CA VAL A 659 15.51 11.29 17.59
C VAL A 659 15.84 12.44 18.54
N VAL A 660 14.82 13.07 19.12
CA VAL A 660 14.95 14.19 20.06
C VAL A 660 14.29 13.85 21.39
N LEU A 661 15.00 14.08 22.50
CA LEU A 661 14.40 13.99 23.83
C LEU A 661 13.32 15.05 24.02
N ALA A 662 12.08 14.62 24.24
CA ALA A 662 10.93 15.48 24.49
C ALA A 662 11.01 16.16 25.87
N ARG A 663 11.80 15.60 26.81
CA ARG A 663 12.17 16.23 28.09
C ARG A 663 13.66 16.04 28.36
N THR A 664 14.38 17.13 28.63
CA THR A 664 15.80 17.05 29.00
C THR A 664 15.88 16.82 30.52
N PRO A 665 16.65 15.84 31.00
CA PRO A 665 16.82 15.60 32.43
C PRO A 665 17.30 16.88 33.14
N VAL A 666 16.58 17.35 34.17
CA VAL A 666 16.95 18.58 34.89
C VAL A 666 18.14 18.34 35.83
N ASN A 667 18.25 17.13 36.38
CA ASN A 667 19.40 16.66 37.17
C ASN A 667 19.51 15.14 37.01
N LEU A 668 20.55 14.67 36.32
CA LEU A 668 20.90 13.26 36.36
C LEU A 668 21.58 12.97 37.70
N GLY A 669 21.01 12.04 38.45
CA GLY A 669 21.57 11.51 39.68
C GLY A 669 22.83 10.67 39.43
N PRO A 670 23.36 10.01 40.46
CA PRO A 670 24.39 8.99 40.29
C PRO A 670 23.96 7.97 39.22
N ASP A 671 24.93 7.48 38.45
CA ASP A 671 24.71 6.45 37.43
C ASP A 671 23.69 6.85 36.35
N LEU A 672 23.61 8.13 35.97
CA LEU A 672 22.70 8.66 34.92
C LEU A 672 21.22 8.33 35.13
N PHE A 673 20.82 8.23 36.40
CA PHE A 673 19.43 8.05 36.77
C PHE A 673 18.66 9.37 36.62
N ASP A 674 17.56 9.33 35.88
CA ASP A 674 16.63 10.45 35.76
C ASP A 674 15.49 10.28 36.76
N GLU A 675 15.60 10.94 37.91
CA GLU A 675 14.58 10.90 38.97
C GLU A 675 13.20 11.37 38.47
N ALA A 676 13.16 12.40 37.63
CA ALA A 676 11.89 12.96 37.16
C ALA A 676 11.19 11.99 36.21
N SER A 677 11.92 11.48 35.20
CA SER A 677 11.39 10.47 34.28
C SER A 677 11.03 9.17 35.01
N TYR A 678 11.86 8.72 35.94
CA TYR A 678 11.60 7.50 36.70
C TYR A 678 10.31 7.61 37.51
N LEU A 679 10.08 8.70 38.23
CA LEU A 679 8.84 8.88 39.00
C LEU A 679 7.62 9.05 38.08
N ALA A 680 7.77 9.67 36.92
CA ALA A 680 6.69 9.78 35.94
C ALA A 680 6.27 8.40 35.38
N GLN A 681 7.24 7.54 35.08
CA GLN A 681 7.02 6.18 34.57
C GLN A 681 6.51 5.21 35.64
N ASN A 682 6.69 5.54 36.92
CA ASN A 682 6.39 4.66 38.05
C ASN A 682 5.48 5.35 39.07
N PRO A 683 4.16 5.48 38.77
CA PRO A 683 3.21 6.18 39.65
C PRO A 683 3.10 5.59 41.06
N ASP A 684 3.34 4.28 41.20
CA ASP A 684 3.42 3.58 42.49
C ASP A 684 4.57 4.10 43.35
N VAL A 685 5.75 4.30 42.75
CA VAL A 685 6.93 4.85 43.41
C VAL A 685 6.74 6.34 43.69
N GLN A 686 6.18 7.09 42.74
CA GLN A 686 5.85 8.50 42.94
C GLN A 686 4.93 8.69 44.15
N ALA A 687 3.87 7.88 44.27
CA ALA A 687 2.99 7.91 45.43
C ALA A 687 3.72 7.58 46.75
N ALA A 688 4.63 6.62 46.73
CA ALA A 688 5.44 6.26 47.90
C ALA A 688 6.43 7.36 48.30
N VAL A 689 7.03 8.08 47.35
CA VAL A 689 7.88 9.26 47.60
C VAL A 689 7.05 10.41 48.16
N LEU A 690 5.89 10.71 47.55
CA LEU A 690 4.99 11.78 48.01
C LEU A 690 4.45 11.55 49.42
N THR A 691 4.26 10.28 49.82
CA THR A 691 3.85 9.89 51.18
C THR A 691 5.02 9.72 52.15
N SER A 692 6.25 10.05 51.72
CA SER A 692 7.48 9.94 52.50
C SER A 692 7.80 8.51 52.99
N TRP A 693 7.28 7.48 52.31
CA TRP A 693 7.67 6.09 52.53
C TRP A 693 9.02 5.77 51.90
N LEU A 694 9.34 6.40 50.78
CA LEU A 694 10.63 6.32 50.10
C LEU A 694 11.29 7.70 50.07
N ALA A 695 12.61 7.73 50.15
CA ALA A 695 13.36 8.99 50.16
C ALA A 695 13.38 9.64 48.77
N SER A 696 13.47 8.83 47.71
CA SER A 696 13.46 9.24 46.30
C SER A 696 13.17 8.04 45.39
N GLY A 697 12.93 8.29 44.11
CA GLY A 697 12.89 7.28 43.06
C GLY A 697 14.23 6.56 42.90
N PHE A 698 15.35 7.28 43.04
CA PHE A 698 16.69 6.68 43.02
C PHE A 698 16.89 5.67 44.17
N ASP A 699 16.38 5.98 45.36
CA ASP A 699 16.41 5.07 46.51
C ASP A 699 15.62 3.79 46.20
N HIS A 700 14.45 3.92 45.58
CA HIS A 700 13.70 2.77 45.09
C HIS A 700 14.48 1.98 44.03
N TYR A 701 15.05 2.66 43.04
CA TYR A 701 15.71 2.03 41.91
C TYR A 701 16.89 1.16 42.35
N THR A 702 17.73 1.71 43.22
CA THR A 702 18.91 1.02 43.75
C THR A 702 18.55 -0.15 44.65
N GLN A 703 17.45 -0.08 45.40
CA GLN A 703 17.01 -1.17 46.28
C GLN A 703 16.22 -2.26 45.55
N TRP A 704 15.39 -1.88 44.58
CA TRP A 704 14.45 -2.79 43.92
C TRP A 704 14.35 -2.55 42.41
N GLY A 705 14.20 -1.28 41.97
CA GLY A 705 13.81 -0.99 40.58
C GLY A 705 14.74 -1.57 39.52
N ALA A 706 16.06 -1.63 39.76
CA ALA A 706 17.00 -2.26 38.85
C ALA A 706 16.73 -3.77 38.67
N ALA A 707 16.47 -4.47 39.77
CA ALA A 707 16.14 -5.90 39.75
C ALA A 707 14.71 -6.18 39.27
N GLU A 708 13.81 -5.20 39.40
CA GLU A 708 12.44 -5.24 38.87
C GLU A 708 12.40 -4.98 37.36
N GLY A 709 13.54 -4.65 36.73
CA GLY A 709 13.62 -4.40 35.30
C GLY A 709 13.09 -3.03 34.87
N ARG A 710 13.06 -2.04 35.78
CA ARG A 710 12.60 -0.67 35.49
C ARG A 710 13.68 0.14 34.77
N ASN A 711 13.30 1.07 33.91
CA ASN A 711 14.24 1.88 33.14
C ASN A 711 14.79 3.05 33.98
N PRO A 712 16.11 3.29 34.02
CA PRO A 712 16.71 4.37 34.82
C PRO A 712 16.63 5.75 34.15
N ASN A 713 16.47 5.81 32.83
CA ASN A 713 16.33 7.02 32.03
C ASN A 713 15.66 6.69 30.68
N ALA A 714 15.30 7.71 29.91
CA ALA A 714 14.54 7.57 28.66
C ALA A 714 15.27 6.89 27.49
N LEU A 715 16.60 6.75 27.55
CA LEU A 715 17.41 6.18 26.45
C LEU A 715 18.00 4.81 26.78
N PHE A 716 17.68 4.26 27.95
CA PHE A 716 18.00 2.89 28.29
C PHE A 716 16.71 2.07 28.43
N ASP A 717 16.62 0.98 27.69
CA ASP A 717 15.52 0.03 27.74
C ASP A 717 16.03 -1.30 28.28
N GLU A 718 15.76 -1.58 29.56
CA GLU A 718 16.22 -2.78 30.23
C GLU A 718 15.69 -4.06 29.58
N GLN A 719 14.41 -4.09 29.21
CA GLN A 719 13.82 -5.28 28.60
C GLN A 719 14.37 -5.49 27.19
N GLY A 720 14.42 -4.45 26.37
CA GLY A 720 15.00 -4.52 25.02
C GLY A 720 16.49 -4.86 25.03
N TYR A 721 17.24 -4.32 26.00
CA TYR A 721 18.66 -4.63 26.17
C TYR A 721 18.87 -6.12 26.48
N LEU A 722 18.11 -6.69 27.42
CA LEU A 722 18.21 -8.11 27.75
C LEU A 722 17.73 -9.01 26.62
N ALA A 723 16.68 -8.62 25.89
CA ALA A 723 16.17 -9.37 24.74
C ALA A 723 17.21 -9.47 23.61
N THR A 724 17.96 -8.39 23.37
CA THR A 724 19.01 -8.34 22.35
C THR A 724 20.31 -9.04 22.80
N ASN A 725 20.54 -9.12 24.11
CA ASN A 725 21.78 -9.57 24.71
C ASN A 725 21.56 -10.80 25.60
N ALA A 726 21.35 -11.96 24.95
CA ALA A 726 21.01 -13.22 25.63
C ALA A 726 22.04 -13.67 26.68
N ASP A 727 23.32 -13.33 26.50
CA ASP A 727 24.40 -13.59 27.45
C ASP A 727 24.24 -12.76 28.74
N VAL A 728 23.85 -11.49 28.60
CA VAL A 728 23.56 -10.59 29.73
C VAL A 728 22.28 -11.03 30.43
N ALA A 729 21.23 -11.37 29.67
CA ALA A 729 19.99 -11.92 30.23
C ALA A 729 20.24 -13.18 31.07
N ALA A 730 21.10 -14.09 30.61
CA ALA A 730 21.49 -15.26 31.37
C ALA A 730 22.23 -14.89 32.67
N ALA A 731 23.10 -13.87 32.64
CA ALA A 731 23.83 -13.41 33.82
C ALA A 731 22.91 -12.72 34.85
N VAL A 732 21.93 -11.93 34.41
CA VAL A 732 20.90 -11.33 35.28
C VAL A 732 20.01 -12.41 35.90
N ASN A 733 19.49 -13.34 35.10
CA ASN A 733 18.69 -14.47 35.59
C ASN A 733 19.46 -15.38 36.54
N GLY A 734 20.78 -15.51 36.35
CA GLY A 734 21.68 -16.24 37.23
C GLY A 734 22.08 -15.50 38.51
N GLY A 735 21.63 -14.25 38.70
CA GLY A 735 21.98 -13.40 39.84
C GLY A 735 23.45 -12.95 39.88
N VAL A 736 24.17 -13.06 38.76
CA VAL A 736 25.54 -12.57 38.61
C VAL A 736 25.55 -11.05 38.42
N LEU A 737 24.56 -10.56 37.68
CA LEU A 737 24.28 -9.14 37.50
C LEU A 737 22.91 -8.81 38.10
N VAL A 738 22.74 -7.57 38.54
CA VAL A 738 21.46 -7.06 39.05
C VAL A 738 20.55 -6.68 37.88
N SER A 739 21.11 -6.08 36.83
CA SER A 739 20.37 -5.61 35.66
C SER A 739 21.25 -5.54 34.40
N GLY A 740 20.62 -5.46 33.24
CA GLY A 740 21.25 -5.11 31.97
C GLY A 740 21.88 -3.72 32.00
N TYR A 741 21.27 -2.77 32.71
CA TYR A 741 21.86 -1.44 32.88
C TYR A 741 23.22 -1.46 33.56
N GLN A 742 23.37 -2.28 34.60
CA GLN A 742 24.65 -2.50 35.27
C GLN A 742 25.71 -3.01 34.28
N HIS A 743 25.34 -3.96 33.43
CA HIS A 743 26.23 -4.46 32.39
C HIS A 743 26.60 -3.36 31.40
N PHE A 744 25.62 -2.61 30.91
CA PHE A 744 25.84 -1.58 29.92
C PHE A 744 26.85 -0.54 30.40
N GLN A 745 26.66 -0.03 31.62
CA GLN A 745 27.56 0.97 32.21
C GLN A 745 28.99 0.46 32.40
N ALA A 746 29.14 -0.80 32.83
CA ALA A 746 30.44 -1.40 33.10
C ALA A 746 31.19 -1.84 31.85
N TRP A 747 30.48 -2.41 30.86
CA TRP A 747 31.09 -3.05 29.69
C TRP A 747 30.32 -2.81 28.40
N GLY A 748 28.99 -2.84 28.41
CA GLY A 748 28.20 -2.89 27.19
C GLY A 748 28.49 -1.75 26.21
N TRP A 749 28.68 -0.51 26.69
CA TRP A 749 29.04 0.60 25.80
C TRP A 749 30.43 0.44 25.14
N THR A 750 31.39 -0.18 25.83
CA THR A 750 32.72 -0.49 25.25
C THR A 750 32.68 -1.68 24.29
N GLU A 751 31.72 -2.57 24.48
CA GLU A 751 31.46 -3.69 23.59
C GLU A 751 30.66 -3.28 22.34
N GLY A 752 30.28 -2.01 22.22
CA GLY A 752 29.48 -1.49 21.10
C GLY A 752 28.02 -1.93 21.16
N ARG A 753 27.51 -2.34 22.33
CA ARG A 753 26.09 -2.67 22.52
C ARG A 753 25.29 -1.39 22.64
N ASN A 754 24.09 -1.36 22.09
CA ASN A 754 23.22 -0.20 22.15
C ASN A 754 22.35 -0.21 23.42
N PRO A 755 22.14 0.94 24.08
CA PRO A 755 21.42 1.02 25.37
C PRO A 755 19.90 0.86 25.22
N SER A 756 19.38 1.22 24.06
CA SER A 756 17.99 1.03 23.67
C SER A 756 17.93 1.02 22.17
N ALA A 757 16.75 0.72 21.66
CA ALA A 757 16.52 0.68 20.24
C ALA A 757 16.41 2.10 19.61
N TRP A 758 16.39 3.14 20.46
CA TRP A 758 16.34 4.57 20.10
C TRP A 758 17.70 5.26 19.98
N MET A 759 18.81 4.55 20.24
CA MET A 759 20.14 5.14 20.18
C MET A 759 21.18 4.17 19.62
N ASP A 760 21.61 4.42 18.38
CA ASP A 760 22.79 3.81 17.78
C ASP A 760 24.07 4.45 18.33
N THR A 761 24.77 3.72 19.19
CA THR A 761 26.03 4.17 19.79
C THR A 761 27.17 4.26 18.77
N ALA A 762 27.17 3.41 17.74
CA ALA A 762 28.19 3.40 16.70
C ALA A 762 28.00 4.58 15.74
N ALA A 763 26.75 4.86 15.33
CA ALA A 763 26.43 6.05 14.54
C ALA A 763 26.79 7.32 15.31
N TYR A 764 26.38 7.42 16.58
CA TYR A 764 26.68 8.57 17.43
C TYR A 764 28.19 8.83 17.53
N LEU A 765 29.00 7.80 17.78
CA LEU A 765 30.46 7.95 17.87
C LEU A 765 31.11 8.31 16.52
N THR A 766 30.54 7.85 15.41
CA THR A 766 31.01 8.18 14.05
C THR A 766 30.78 9.66 13.74
N GLU A 767 29.62 10.19 14.11
CA GLU A 767 29.26 11.60 13.95
C GLU A 767 29.94 12.53 14.95
N ASN A 768 30.43 11.97 16.07
CA ASN A 768 31.07 12.71 17.17
C ASN A 768 32.51 12.21 17.43
N PRO A 769 33.48 12.49 16.53
CA PRO A 769 34.84 11.97 16.65
C PRO A 769 35.59 12.41 17.91
N ASP A 770 35.21 13.54 18.51
CA ASP A 770 35.78 14.03 19.77
C ASP A 770 35.39 13.14 20.95
N VAL A 771 34.14 12.66 20.99
CA VAL A 771 33.63 11.70 21.98
C VAL A 771 34.30 10.35 21.80
N ALA A 772 34.43 9.90 20.54
CA ALA A 772 35.13 8.67 20.20
C ALA A 772 36.60 8.71 20.61
N ALA A 773 37.29 9.82 20.33
CA ALA A 773 38.69 10.03 20.72
C ALA A 773 38.86 10.10 22.25
N ALA A 774 37.88 10.64 22.97
CA ALA A 774 37.86 10.65 24.43
C ALA A 774 37.56 9.27 25.06
N GLN A 775 37.15 8.28 24.25
CA GLN A 775 36.66 6.97 24.70
C GLN A 775 35.59 7.12 25.79
N ALA A 776 34.70 8.09 25.62
CA ALA A 776 33.62 8.36 26.57
C ALA A 776 32.41 7.46 26.28
N ASN A 777 31.68 7.07 27.32
CA ASN A 777 30.42 6.35 27.18
C ASN A 777 29.43 7.22 26.36
N PRO A 778 28.93 6.75 25.20
CA PRO A 778 28.06 7.52 24.31
C PRO A 778 26.76 7.98 24.97
N LEU A 779 26.07 7.07 25.66
CA LEU A 779 24.82 7.38 26.38
C LEU A 779 25.07 8.45 27.44
N GLN A 780 26.14 8.27 28.21
CA GLN A 780 26.54 9.23 29.24
C GLN A 780 26.83 10.61 28.65
N HIS A 781 27.64 10.64 27.60
CA HIS A 781 28.03 11.88 26.95
C HIS A 781 26.80 12.61 26.40
N PHE A 782 25.92 11.90 25.69
CA PHE A 782 24.72 12.50 25.12
C PHE A 782 23.84 13.11 26.21
N LEU A 783 23.48 12.33 27.23
CA LEU A 783 22.59 12.76 28.31
C LEU A 783 23.15 13.93 29.16
N LEU A 784 24.47 13.99 29.38
CA LEU A 784 25.10 15.05 30.19
C LEU A 784 25.50 16.30 29.40
N HIS A 785 25.88 16.13 28.13
CA HIS A 785 26.51 17.17 27.32
C HIS A 785 25.88 17.29 25.93
N GLY A 786 25.76 16.17 25.20
CA GLY A 786 25.37 16.17 23.79
C GLY A 786 24.02 16.83 23.52
N VAL A 787 23.02 16.63 24.37
CA VAL A 787 21.70 17.26 24.25
C VAL A 787 21.82 18.80 24.31
N HIS A 788 22.66 19.33 25.21
CA HIS A 788 22.88 20.76 25.36
C HIS A 788 23.79 21.37 24.29
N GLU A 789 24.63 20.54 23.70
CA GLU A 789 25.51 20.89 22.58
C GLU A 789 24.79 20.82 21.23
N GLY A 790 23.54 20.34 21.20
CA GLY A 790 22.75 20.17 19.97
C GLY A 790 23.22 19.00 19.11
N ARG A 791 23.85 17.98 19.70
CA ARG A 791 24.20 16.73 19.03
C ARG A 791 22.93 15.91 18.80
N GLU A 792 22.96 15.07 17.78
CA GLU A 792 21.81 14.26 17.33
C GLU A 792 22.04 12.78 17.67
N ILE A 793 20.96 12.00 17.76
CA ILE A 793 21.00 10.54 17.89
C ILE A 793 20.05 9.91 16.85
N VAL A 794 20.44 8.74 16.35
CA VAL A 794 19.69 7.98 15.35
C VAL A 794 19.17 6.69 16.00
N ALA A 795 17.94 6.27 15.67
CA ALA A 795 17.39 5.00 16.11
C ALA A 795 18.05 3.82 15.37
N LEU A 796 18.05 2.62 15.96
CA LEU A 796 18.73 1.44 15.39
C LEU A 796 18.13 0.95 14.06
N SER A 797 16.86 1.24 13.83
CA SER A 797 16.19 0.97 12.56
C SER A 797 14.99 1.89 12.40
N ALA A 798 14.66 2.22 11.14
CA ALA A 798 13.35 2.77 10.81
C ALA A 798 12.21 1.78 11.08
N ASP A 799 12.53 0.49 11.30
CA ASP A 799 11.61 -0.65 11.48
C ASP A 799 11.35 -1.03 12.94
N MET A 800 11.66 -0.14 13.88
CA MET A 800 11.36 -0.28 15.33
C MET A 800 9.87 -0.49 15.66
N TRP A 801 9.02 -0.45 14.64
CA TRP A 801 7.58 -0.40 14.70
C TRP A 801 6.90 -1.67 14.15
N ALA A 802 7.67 -2.70 13.78
CA ALA A 802 7.18 -3.95 13.20
C ALA A 802 6.85 -5.03 14.24
#